data_AF-A0A8J8CS47-F1
#
_entry.id   AF-A0A8J8CS47-F1
#
_cell.length_a   1.000
_cell.length_b   1.000
_cell.length_c   1.000
_cell.angle_alpha   90.00
_cell.angle_beta   90.00
_cell.angle_gamma   90.00
#
_symmetry.space_group_name_H-M   'P 1'
#
loop_
_entity.id
_entity.type
_entity.pdbx_description
1 polymer ?
#
loop_
_entity_poly.entity_id
_entity_poly.type
_entity_poly.pdbx_seq_one_letter_code
_entity_poly.pdbx_strand_id
1 'polypeptide(L)'
;MTDLLSISGLHTRFDTDRGTVRAVEDFDLTVPEGKTVGLVGESGSGKSVTALSAMGLVDDPGYVAEGDIEFHDRDLAQRLAGEYPERAGTFVDEGRGVVDLSQAPEPAMRSIRGGEMSMIFQDPMTSLNPAVTVGEQVAESLRLHRYGNRSKDTWWNAVREILPKFGGNGGMSEEVLEDTVDILEEVGIPEPTARLDEYPHEFSGGMRQRVLIAIALACRPQLLIADEPTTALDVTIQAQILDLINELQDERGMSVLFITHDLGVVAETCDRVAVMYAGNVVEEGPVEEIFANPSHPYTYALLESIPREDKDRLTPIEGNVPDLIDMDEGCHFADRCPWAHDACVGQEIPYLQHGDAGVDHVSKCVLEDFDESEYLSGQEPVRSSAATQFGDPLVEVRDLKKHFSRADDMLDKWLSSETQSVKAVDGVSFDIREGETLGLVGESGCGKSTTGETILRLLEPTDGSVVFAGEDLADLSGRDLRAKRRDMQMIFQDPLSSLDPRMTVGQILMEPLKIHDLPEERPAEDQSRREQRRERVLDLIDEVGLSRDQIDRYPHEMSGGQRQRVGIARALAVDPDFIVCDEPVSALDVSVQAQILNLLEDLQEEFGLTFLFIAHDLSVVRHVSDRVAVMYLGEVVEVADTAELFADPKHPYTQALLSSIPVPDPTVDTDDRIILEGDVPSPIDPPSGCHFRTRCPQVIPPADLDMPQETYREVMSVRQRIDEESIDLQLAWKEAEASDADEESTTAAATDGGTPAGGEDGPGPAAVDAFTDVLWAELFEDPSKVRGRSRELVQEAFEHLAREDWTAAAATLEDRFESVCETVNPVLQDDDHPAACHLYAQPANATTPDADAPPSGER
;
A
#
# COMPACT_ATOMS: atom_id res chain seq x y z
N MET A 1 2.73 27.34 -19.68
CA MET A 1 1.58 26.44 -19.48
C MET A 1 0.50 27.25 -18.78
N THR A 2 -0.75 26.81 -18.82
CA THR A 2 -1.82 27.46 -18.03
C THR A 2 -1.86 26.77 -16.68
N ASP A 3 -1.95 27.55 -15.62
CA ASP A 3 -2.10 27.02 -14.26
C ASP A 3 -3.56 26.59 -14.07
N LEU A 4 -3.80 25.44 -13.46
CA LEU A 4 -5.15 24.96 -13.10
C LEU A 4 -5.51 25.39 -11.68
N LEU A 5 -4.58 25.23 -10.75
CA LEU A 5 -4.71 25.68 -9.36
C LEU A 5 -3.50 26.55 -9.00
N SER A 6 -3.77 27.72 -8.43
CA SER A 6 -2.75 28.60 -7.86
C SER A 6 -3.10 28.88 -6.40
N ILE A 7 -2.21 28.52 -5.49
CA ILE A 7 -2.29 28.84 -4.06
C ILE A 7 -1.28 29.93 -3.79
N SER A 8 -1.70 31.01 -3.13
CA SER A 8 -0.81 32.13 -2.80
C SER A 8 -0.97 32.62 -1.37
N GLY A 9 0.14 32.71 -0.64
CA GLY A 9 0.22 33.22 0.73
C GLY A 9 -0.70 32.48 1.70
N LEU A 10 -0.88 31.16 1.53
CA LEU A 10 -1.80 30.38 2.35
C LEU A 10 -1.29 30.24 3.79
N HIS A 11 -2.15 30.58 4.74
CA HIS A 11 -1.90 30.46 6.18
C HIS A 11 -3.02 29.65 6.82
N THR A 12 -2.70 28.51 7.41
CA THR A 12 -3.66 27.64 8.11
C THR A 12 -3.21 27.41 9.55
N ARG A 13 -4.09 27.72 10.51
CA ARG A 13 -3.77 27.75 11.94
C ARG A 13 -4.77 26.93 12.75
N PHE A 14 -4.30 26.34 13.85
CA PHE A 14 -5.13 25.62 14.81
C PHE A 14 -4.98 26.23 16.19
N ASP A 15 -6.09 26.60 16.82
CA ASP A 15 -6.07 27.13 18.18
C ASP A 15 -6.12 26.00 19.20
N THR A 16 -5.04 25.85 19.99
CA THR A 16 -4.93 24.83 21.03
C THR A 16 -4.77 25.46 22.42
N ASP A 17 -4.97 24.68 23.48
CA ASP A 17 -4.73 25.14 24.86
C ASP A 17 -3.28 25.56 25.12
N ARG A 18 -2.33 25.07 24.29
CA ARG A 18 -0.89 25.35 24.41
C ARG A 18 -0.46 26.58 23.60
N GLY A 19 -1.27 27.03 22.65
CA GLY A 19 -0.94 28.12 21.72
C GLY A 19 -1.55 27.90 20.34
N THR A 20 -1.32 28.84 19.42
CA THR A 20 -1.75 28.71 18.03
C THR A 20 -0.68 27.97 17.23
N VAL A 21 -1.05 26.79 16.73
CA VAL A 21 -0.22 25.98 15.84
C VAL A 21 -0.30 26.56 14.44
N ARG A 22 0.84 26.90 13.83
CA ARG A 22 0.94 27.39 12.45
C ARG A 22 1.25 26.23 11.52
N ALA A 23 0.21 25.52 11.10
CA ALA A 23 0.35 24.28 10.33
C ALA A 23 0.80 24.52 8.88
N VAL A 24 0.35 25.63 8.29
CA VAL A 24 0.76 26.11 6.97
C VAL A 24 0.99 27.61 7.11
N GLU A 25 2.14 28.11 6.66
CA GLU A 25 2.51 29.52 6.81
C GLU A 25 3.24 29.96 5.53
N ASP A 26 2.81 31.07 4.93
CA ASP A 26 3.40 31.63 3.70
C ASP A 26 3.59 30.59 2.58
N PHE A 27 2.54 29.81 2.32
CA PHE A 27 2.58 28.72 1.35
C PHE A 27 2.09 29.17 -0.02
N ASP A 28 2.96 29.03 -1.02
CA ASP A 28 2.69 29.23 -2.44
C ASP A 28 2.88 27.89 -3.18
N LEU A 29 1.96 27.55 -4.10
CA LEU A 29 2.09 26.38 -4.96
C LEU A 29 1.23 26.55 -6.21
N THR A 30 1.74 26.11 -7.35
CA THR A 30 1.00 26.08 -8.61
C THR A 30 0.93 24.65 -9.16
N VAL A 31 -0.28 24.23 -9.56
CA VAL A 31 -0.51 22.96 -10.28
C VAL A 31 -0.87 23.29 -11.73
N PRO A 32 0.04 23.03 -12.70
CA PRO A 32 -0.26 23.25 -14.11
C PRO A 32 -1.29 22.25 -14.65
N GLU A 33 -2.04 22.69 -15.66
CA GLU A 33 -3.00 21.83 -16.37
C GLU A 33 -2.31 20.61 -17.01
N GLY A 34 -2.83 19.42 -16.72
CA GLY A 34 -2.36 18.14 -17.25
C GLY A 34 -1.02 17.66 -16.66
N LYS A 35 -0.58 18.25 -15.54
CA LYS A 35 0.71 17.92 -14.89
C LYS A 35 0.52 17.34 -13.51
N THR A 36 1.52 16.55 -13.09
CA THR A 36 1.60 15.99 -11.75
C THR A 36 2.63 16.76 -10.93
N VAL A 37 2.17 17.34 -9.81
CA VAL A 37 3.02 18.07 -8.86
C VAL A 37 3.06 17.29 -7.55
N GLY A 38 4.26 16.88 -7.16
CA GLY A 38 4.54 16.22 -5.90
C GLY A 38 4.68 17.22 -4.75
N LEU A 39 4.06 16.97 -3.60
CA LEU A 39 4.28 17.71 -2.35
C LEU A 39 4.85 16.75 -1.31
N VAL A 40 6.10 16.96 -0.92
CA VAL A 40 6.87 16.03 -0.07
C VAL A 40 7.43 16.70 1.18
N GLY A 41 7.76 15.90 2.20
CA GLY A 41 8.41 16.36 3.43
C GLY A 41 8.15 15.45 4.63
N GLU A 42 8.86 15.68 5.73
CA GLU A 42 8.70 14.94 7.00
C GLU A 42 7.25 14.95 7.50
N SER A 43 6.90 13.97 8.33
CA SER A 43 5.56 13.86 8.90
C SER A 43 5.23 15.07 9.79
N GLY A 44 4.01 15.59 9.68
CA GLY A 44 3.60 16.80 10.40
C GLY A 44 4.10 18.12 9.81
N SER A 45 4.72 18.13 8.63
CA SER A 45 5.16 19.37 7.97
C SER A 45 4.04 20.27 7.45
N GLY A 46 2.80 19.74 7.32
CA GLY A 46 1.61 20.49 6.88
C GLY A 46 0.99 20.04 5.56
N LYS A 47 1.54 19.00 4.88
CA LYS A 47 1.11 18.56 3.53
C LYS A 47 -0.39 18.32 3.37
N SER A 48 -0.96 17.42 4.18
CA SER A 48 -2.41 17.10 4.15
C SER A 48 -3.26 18.31 4.56
N VAL A 49 -2.77 19.13 5.50
CA VAL A 49 -3.47 20.37 5.90
C VAL A 49 -3.56 21.34 4.72
N THR A 50 -2.52 21.47 3.90
CA THR A 50 -2.56 22.29 2.68
C THR A 50 -3.67 21.83 1.73
N ALA A 51 -3.77 20.51 1.47
CA ALA A 51 -4.83 19.95 0.64
C ALA A 51 -6.22 20.21 1.23
N LEU A 52 -6.40 19.97 2.53
CA LEU A 52 -7.68 20.24 3.21
C LEU A 52 -8.04 21.73 3.17
N SER A 53 -7.07 22.64 3.27
CA SER A 53 -7.28 24.08 3.14
C SER A 53 -7.73 24.45 1.73
N ALA A 54 -7.08 23.91 0.69
CA ALA A 54 -7.50 24.10 -0.71
C ALA A 54 -8.91 23.58 -0.98
N MET A 55 -9.30 22.48 -0.33
CA MET A 55 -10.63 21.89 -0.43
C MET A 55 -11.67 22.56 0.48
N GLY A 56 -11.27 23.47 1.38
CA GLY A 56 -12.17 24.04 2.39
C GLY A 56 -12.75 22.99 3.36
N LEU A 57 -11.92 22.01 3.74
CA LEU A 57 -12.24 20.88 4.61
C LEU A 57 -11.50 20.92 5.96
N VAL A 58 -10.84 22.03 6.28
CA VAL A 58 -10.23 22.20 7.61
C VAL A 58 -11.33 22.32 8.67
N ASP A 59 -11.35 21.37 9.59
CA ASP A 59 -12.32 21.31 10.70
C ASP A 59 -11.84 22.09 11.93
N ASP A 60 -12.79 22.54 12.77
CA ASP A 60 -12.52 23.13 14.09
C ASP A 60 -11.62 22.20 14.94
N PRO A 61 -10.58 22.72 15.62
CA PRO A 61 -10.27 24.13 15.88
C PRO A 61 -9.37 24.81 14.82
N GLY A 62 -9.21 24.21 13.63
CA GLY A 62 -8.44 24.75 12.53
C GLY A 62 -9.20 25.79 11.70
N TYR A 63 -8.49 26.72 11.08
CA TYR A 63 -9.04 27.67 10.11
C TYR A 63 -7.98 28.19 9.15
N VAL A 64 -8.40 28.55 7.93
CA VAL A 64 -7.60 29.32 6.99
C VAL A 64 -7.60 30.78 7.45
N ALA A 65 -6.45 31.29 7.87
CA ALA A 65 -6.29 32.63 8.40
C ALA A 65 -6.16 33.67 7.27
N GLU A 66 -5.36 33.36 6.26
CA GLU A 66 -5.01 34.24 5.13
C GLU A 66 -4.67 33.39 3.90
N GLY A 67 -4.64 34.01 2.71
CA GLY A 67 -4.27 33.38 1.44
C GLY A 67 -5.38 33.35 0.41
N ASP A 68 -5.00 33.29 -0.86
CA ASP A 68 -5.88 33.20 -2.01
C ASP A 68 -5.70 31.83 -2.68
N ILE A 69 -6.80 31.23 -3.13
CA ILE A 69 -6.81 29.90 -3.76
C ILE A 69 -7.58 30.02 -5.07
N GLU A 70 -6.88 30.23 -6.17
CA GLU A 70 -7.45 30.46 -7.50
C GLU A 70 -7.55 29.14 -8.29
N PHE A 71 -8.76 28.75 -8.68
CA PHE A 71 -9.03 27.68 -9.62
C PHE A 71 -9.33 28.25 -11.00
N HIS A 72 -8.58 27.83 -12.01
CA HIS A 72 -8.56 28.43 -13.35
C HIS A 72 -9.37 27.58 -14.33
N ASP A 73 -10.67 27.86 -14.42
CA ASP A 73 -11.53 27.29 -15.43
C ASP A 73 -12.56 28.34 -15.90
N ARG A 74 -12.52 28.65 -17.20
CA ARG A 74 -13.41 29.63 -17.84
C ARG A 74 -14.86 29.20 -17.86
N ASP A 75 -15.13 27.91 -18.02
CA ASP A 75 -16.47 27.37 -18.11
C ASP A 75 -17.10 27.24 -16.72
N LEU A 76 -16.33 26.81 -15.71
CA LEU A 76 -16.72 26.87 -14.30
C LEU A 76 -17.01 28.32 -13.86
N ALA A 77 -16.10 29.26 -14.15
CA ALA A 77 -16.28 30.66 -13.79
C ALA A 77 -17.57 31.25 -14.40
N GLN A 78 -17.83 31.02 -15.69
CA GLN A 78 -19.07 31.46 -16.35
C GLN A 78 -20.33 30.84 -15.74
N ARG A 79 -20.29 29.54 -15.43
CA ARG A 79 -21.41 28.82 -14.80
C ARG A 79 -21.71 29.38 -13.42
N LEU A 80 -20.71 29.49 -12.55
CA LEU A 80 -20.88 30.00 -11.18
C LEU A 80 -21.32 31.47 -11.17
N ALA A 81 -20.82 32.28 -12.11
CA ALA A 81 -21.29 33.65 -12.23
C ALA A 81 -22.78 33.74 -12.61
N GLY A 82 -23.25 32.84 -13.48
CA GLY A 82 -24.66 32.71 -13.84
C GLY A 82 -25.55 32.19 -12.71
N GLU A 83 -25.05 31.25 -11.89
CA GLU A 83 -25.79 30.67 -10.76
C GLU A 83 -25.87 31.60 -9.55
N TYR A 84 -24.81 32.39 -9.30
CA TYR A 84 -24.68 33.27 -8.15
C TYR A 84 -24.50 34.76 -8.54
N PRO A 85 -25.39 35.36 -9.36
CA PRO A 85 -25.15 36.68 -9.97
C PRO A 85 -24.99 37.84 -8.97
N GLU A 86 -25.51 37.70 -7.75
CA GLU A 86 -25.37 38.72 -6.69
C GLU A 86 -24.05 38.60 -5.90
N ARG A 87 -23.38 37.44 -5.96
CA ARG A 87 -22.14 37.16 -5.23
C ARG A 87 -20.94 36.87 -6.13
N ALA A 88 -21.15 36.60 -7.42
CA ALA A 88 -20.11 36.23 -8.36
C ALA A 88 -18.89 37.16 -8.30
N GLY A 89 -19.11 38.48 -8.24
CA GLY A 89 -18.01 39.46 -8.18
C GLY A 89 -17.16 39.42 -6.89
N THR A 90 -17.45 38.57 -5.91
CA THR A 90 -16.60 38.37 -4.73
C THR A 90 -15.67 37.16 -4.84
N PHE A 91 -15.96 36.20 -5.72
CA PHE A 91 -15.21 34.94 -5.79
C PHE A 91 -15.02 34.42 -7.22
N VAL A 92 -15.50 35.14 -8.25
CA VAL A 92 -15.36 34.78 -9.66
C VAL A 92 -14.84 35.99 -10.44
N ASP A 93 -13.79 35.78 -11.21
CA ASP A 93 -13.32 36.70 -12.25
C ASP A 93 -13.55 36.08 -13.63
N GLU A 94 -14.68 36.41 -14.27
CA GLU A 94 -15.01 35.93 -15.63
C GLU A 94 -13.98 36.38 -16.69
N GLY A 95 -13.30 37.51 -16.47
CA GLY A 95 -12.33 38.05 -17.43
C GLY A 95 -11.03 37.25 -17.45
N ARG A 96 -10.62 36.77 -16.28
CA ARG A 96 -9.48 35.85 -16.11
C ARG A 96 -9.88 34.39 -16.25
N GLY A 97 -11.15 34.06 -16.06
CA GLY A 97 -11.65 32.68 -15.99
C GLY A 97 -11.24 31.99 -14.70
N VAL A 98 -11.34 32.71 -13.58
CA VAL A 98 -10.83 32.28 -12.27
C VAL A 98 -11.95 32.24 -11.25
N VAL A 99 -11.91 31.24 -10.37
CA VAL A 99 -12.75 31.10 -9.19
C VAL A 99 -11.85 31.09 -7.96
N ASP A 100 -12.03 32.05 -7.07
CA ASP A 100 -11.37 32.09 -5.77
C ASP A 100 -12.12 31.21 -4.78
N LEU A 101 -11.54 30.04 -4.48
CA LEU A 101 -12.11 29.02 -3.61
C LEU A 101 -12.20 29.50 -2.15
N SER A 102 -11.30 30.39 -1.71
CA SER A 102 -11.28 30.92 -0.34
C SER A 102 -12.51 31.78 -0.03
N GLN A 103 -13.09 32.41 -1.06
CA GLN A 103 -14.26 33.29 -0.97
C GLN A 103 -15.55 32.62 -1.47
N ALA A 104 -15.44 31.42 -2.06
CA ALA A 104 -16.58 30.71 -2.63
C ALA A 104 -17.56 30.28 -1.52
N PRO A 105 -18.87 30.53 -1.68
CA PRO A 105 -19.85 30.10 -0.70
C PRO A 105 -19.97 28.56 -0.68
N GLU A 106 -20.28 27.97 0.47
CA GLU A 106 -20.37 26.52 0.66
C GLU A 106 -21.16 25.75 -0.44
N PRO A 107 -22.32 26.23 -0.95
CA PRO A 107 -23.00 25.57 -2.07
C PRO A 107 -22.18 25.53 -3.38
N ALA A 108 -21.37 26.56 -3.66
CA ALA A 108 -20.47 26.59 -4.80
C ALA A 108 -19.26 25.67 -4.55
N MET A 109 -18.64 25.74 -3.38
CA MET A 109 -17.57 24.80 -2.98
C MET A 109 -18.01 23.35 -3.08
N ARG A 110 -19.24 23.04 -2.67
CA ARG A 110 -19.82 21.69 -2.81
C ARG A 110 -20.00 21.25 -4.27
N SER A 111 -20.21 22.17 -5.21
CA SER A 111 -20.28 21.83 -6.64
C SER A 111 -18.90 21.65 -7.29
N ILE A 112 -17.87 22.27 -6.71
CA ILE A 112 -16.48 22.14 -7.15
C ILE A 112 -15.89 20.85 -6.58
N ARG A 113 -16.06 20.59 -5.28
CA ARG A 113 -15.70 19.34 -4.61
C ARG A 113 -16.50 18.17 -5.16
N GLY A 114 -15.82 17.08 -5.51
CA GLY A 114 -16.43 15.90 -6.11
C GLY A 114 -16.95 16.12 -7.52
N GLY A 115 -16.69 17.29 -8.13
CA GLY A 115 -17.02 17.62 -9.52
C GLY A 115 -15.77 17.97 -10.30
N GLU A 116 -15.23 19.17 -10.07
CA GLU A 116 -14.01 19.67 -10.73
C GLU A 116 -12.73 19.28 -9.96
N MET A 117 -12.84 19.14 -8.63
CA MET A 117 -11.76 18.77 -7.73
C MET A 117 -12.18 17.58 -6.88
N SER A 118 -11.35 16.53 -6.83
CA SER A 118 -11.58 15.38 -5.97
C SER A 118 -10.32 15.05 -5.16
N MET A 119 -10.51 14.32 -4.06
CA MET A 119 -9.43 13.90 -3.18
C MET A 119 -9.50 12.41 -2.89
N ILE A 120 -8.36 11.72 -2.99
CA ILE A 120 -8.15 10.40 -2.40
C ILE A 120 -7.57 10.65 -1.00
N PHE A 121 -8.25 10.15 0.02
CA PHE A 121 -7.83 10.27 1.42
C PHE A 121 -6.87 9.14 1.80
N GLN A 122 -6.01 9.43 2.79
CA GLN A 122 -4.89 8.58 3.23
C GLN A 122 -5.26 7.16 3.72
N ASP A 123 -6.42 6.95 4.36
CA ASP A 123 -6.80 5.63 4.92
C ASP A 123 -8.19 5.16 4.44
N PRO A 124 -8.23 4.10 3.61
CA PRO A 124 -9.47 3.57 3.09
C PRO A 124 -10.49 3.11 4.12
N MET A 125 -10.01 2.61 5.26
CA MET A 125 -10.87 2.08 6.30
C MET A 125 -11.61 3.17 7.07
N THR A 126 -11.03 4.37 7.13
CA THR A 126 -11.69 5.52 7.72
C THR A 126 -12.57 6.25 6.72
N SER A 127 -12.25 6.15 5.42
CA SER A 127 -12.98 6.85 4.35
C SER A 127 -14.21 6.10 3.84
N LEU A 128 -14.17 4.76 3.75
CA LEU A 128 -15.30 3.96 3.31
C LEU A 128 -16.28 3.67 4.45
N ASN A 129 -17.57 3.72 4.16
CA ASN A 129 -18.61 3.37 5.13
C ASN A 129 -18.80 1.84 5.15
N PRO A 130 -18.43 1.13 6.24
CA PRO A 130 -18.47 -0.33 6.28
C PRO A 130 -19.90 -0.91 6.27
N ALA A 131 -20.93 -0.07 6.46
CA ALA A 131 -22.33 -0.46 6.50
C ALA A 131 -23.08 -0.19 5.18
N VAL A 132 -22.40 0.32 4.15
CA VAL A 132 -22.96 0.61 2.82
C VAL A 132 -22.20 -0.21 1.79
N THR A 133 -22.89 -0.69 0.76
CA THR A 133 -22.26 -1.47 -0.31
C THR A 133 -21.33 -0.58 -1.15
N VAL A 134 -20.37 -1.20 -1.81
CA VAL A 134 -19.40 -0.51 -2.68
C VAL A 134 -20.13 0.22 -3.82
N GLY A 135 -21.03 -0.47 -4.50
CA GLY A 135 -21.77 0.12 -5.61
C GLY A 135 -22.60 1.34 -5.20
N GLU A 136 -23.25 1.32 -4.02
CA GLU A 136 -24.06 2.46 -3.57
C GLU A 136 -23.20 3.67 -3.18
N GLN A 137 -21.98 3.47 -2.65
CA GLN A 137 -21.06 4.57 -2.33
C GLN A 137 -20.52 5.26 -3.59
N VAL A 138 -20.17 4.50 -4.64
CA VAL A 138 -19.77 5.05 -5.93
C VAL A 138 -20.95 5.75 -6.61
N ALA A 139 -22.12 5.09 -6.64
CA ALA A 139 -23.33 5.64 -7.21
C ALA A 139 -23.82 6.91 -6.48
N GLU A 140 -23.61 7.04 -5.17
CA GLU A 140 -23.93 8.25 -4.41
C GLU A 140 -23.20 9.47 -4.97
N SER A 141 -21.90 9.33 -5.27
CA SER A 141 -21.09 10.41 -5.84
C SER A 141 -21.61 10.84 -7.22
N LEU A 142 -21.89 9.87 -8.10
CA LEU A 142 -22.51 10.11 -9.40
C LEU A 142 -23.88 10.80 -9.28
N ARG A 143 -24.74 10.33 -8.37
CA ARG A 143 -26.08 10.91 -8.13
C ARG A 143 -25.99 12.34 -7.62
N LEU A 144 -25.07 12.65 -6.73
CA LEU A 144 -24.97 13.98 -6.13
C LEU A 144 -24.39 15.02 -7.09
N HIS A 145 -23.34 14.66 -7.83
CA HIS A 145 -22.53 15.63 -8.58
C HIS A 145 -22.79 15.59 -10.09
N ARG A 146 -22.98 14.40 -10.68
CA ARG A 146 -23.20 14.23 -12.13
C ARG A 146 -24.69 14.29 -12.51
N TYR A 147 -25.55 13.61 -11.76
CA TYR A 147 -26.98 13.48 -12.07
C TYR A 147 -27.91 14.37 -11.24
N GLY A 148 -27.45 14.87 -10.09
CA GLY A 148 -28.26 15.61 -9.12
C GLY A 148 -28.79 16.95 -9.64
N ASN A 149 -28.19 17.48 -10.72
CA ASN A 149 -28.66 18.68 -11.40
C ASN A 149 -29.88 18.45 -12.33
N ARG A 150 -30.39 17.21 -12.48
CA ARG A 150 -31.55 16.91 -13.36
C ARG A 150 -32.95 17.13 -12.75
N SER A 151 -33.12 17.59 -11.51
CA SER A 151 -34.45 18.01 -11.05
C SER A 151 -34.45 19.07 -9.94
N LYS A 152 -34.72 20.33 -10.32
CA LYS A 152 -35.20 21.36 -9.39
C LYS A 152 -36.67 21.10 -9.06
N ASP A 153 -36.97 20.08 -8.25
CA ASP A 153 -38.29 20.01 -7.59
C ASP A 153 -38.21 19.38 -6.19
N THR A 154 -38.21 20.28 -5.21
CA THR A 154 -38.53 20.11 -3.79
C THR A 154 -37.48 19.38 -2.93
N TRP A 155 -36.98 20.08 -1.91
CA TRP A 155 -36.10 19.62 -0.80
C TRP A 155 -36.49 18.25 -0.19
N TRP A 156 -37.74 17.83 -0.32
CA TRP A 156 -38.23 16.50 0.10
C TRP A 156 -37.78 15.33 -0.78
N ASN A 157 -37.43 15.55 -2.06
CA ASN A 157 -36.96 14.51 -2.97
C ASN A 157 -35.46 14.25 -2.81
N ALA A 158 -34.64 15.30 -2.66
CA ALA A 158 -33.22 15.18 -2.35
C ALA A 158 -32.97 14.42 -1.03
N VAL A 159 -33.76 14.71 0.01
CA VAL A 159 -33.70 13.97 1.29
C VAL A 159 -34.15 12.51 1.15
N ARG A 160 -34.98 12.19 0.14
CA ARG A 160 -35.48 10.83 -0.12
C ARG A 160 -34.55 10.02 -1.05
N GLU A 161 -33.63 10.69 -1.74
CA GLU A 161 -32.53 10.10 -2.52
C GLU A 161 -31.27 9.88 -1.67
N ILE A 162 -31.05 10.70 -0.64
CA ILE A 162 -29.87 10.62 0.26
C ILE A 162 -30.11 9.69 1.47
N LEU A 163 -31.36 9.39 1.85
CA LEU A 163 -31.65 8.46 2.95
C LEU A 163 -31.60 6.98 2.51
N PRO A 164 -30.86 6.10 3.21
CA PRO A 164 -30.97 4.66 3.01
C PRO A 164 -32.40 4.23 3.32
N LYS A 165 -33.15 3.81 2.29
CA LYS A 165 -34.47 3.22 2.51
C LYS A 165 -34.27 1.79 2.98
N PHE A 166 -34.39 1.56 4.28
CA PHE A 166 -34.57 0.23 4.85
C PHE A 166 -35.78 -0.45 4.19
N GLY A 167 -35.52 -1.36 3.26
CA GLY A 167 -36.52 -2.12 2.52
C GLY A 167 -36.36 -1.96 1.01
N GLY A 168 -35.84 -3.01 0.37
CA GLY A 168 -35.49 -3.08 -1.04
C GLY A 168 -36.58 -2.64 -2.02
N ASN A 169 -36.13 -2.25 -3.22
CA ASN A 169 -36.84 -1.72 -4.38
C ASN A 169 -36.84 -0.19 -4.56
N GLY A 170 -35.65 0.40 -4.52
CA GLY A 170 -35.34 1.64 -5.24
C GLY A 170 -34.01 1.45 -5.96
N GLY A 171 -34.01 0.68 -7.06
CA GLY A 171 -32.78 0.39 -7.81
C GLY A 171 -32.13 1.66 -8.37
N MET A 172 -30.82 1.61 -8.55
CA MET A 172 -30.05 2.56 -9.35
C MET A 172 -30.76 2.78 -10.69
N SER A 173 -30.80 4.01 -11.21
CA SER A 173 -31.19 4.20 -12.61
C SER A 173 -30.21 3.44 -13.48
N GLU A 174 -30.68 2.85 -14.58
CA GLU A 174 -29.86 2.06 -15.51
C GLU A 174 -28.60 2.82 -15.94
N GLU A 175 -28.73 4.12 -16.24
CA GLU A 175 -27.60 5.03 -16.59
C GLU A 175 -26.55 5.18 -15.45
N VAL A 176 -26.97 5.16 -14.17
CA VAL A 176 -26.05 5.29 -13.02
C VAL A 176 -25.41 3.95 -12.71
N LEU A 177 -26.15 2.85 -12.89
CA LEU A 177 -25.62 1.50 -12.71
C LEU A 177 -24.51 1.24 -13.73
N GLU A 178 -24.76 1.54 -15.00
CA GLU A 178 -23.78 1.42 -16.10
C GLU A 178 -22.54 2.25 -15.80
N ASP A 179 -22.67 3.56 -15.55
CA ASP A 179 -21.55 4.42 -15.15
C ASP A 179 -20.78 3.91 -13.91
N THR A 180 -21.46 3.26 -12.95
CA THR A 180 -20.84 2.70 -11.74
C THR A 180 -20.04 1.45 -12.06
N VAL A 181 -20.54 0.60 -12.96
CA VAL A 181 -19.84 -0.59 -13.45
C VAL A 181 -18.62 -0.14 -14.26
N ASP A 182 -18.79 0.80 -15.19
CA ASP A 182 -17.73 1.33 -16.04
C ASP A 182 -16.56 1.89 -15.21
N ILE A 183 -16.83 2.70 -14.18
CA ILE A 183 -15.75 3.28 -13.35
C ILE A 183 -15.08 2.21 -12.48
N LEU A 184 -15.82 1.20 -12.01
CA LEU A 184 -15.23 0.09 -11.25
C LEU A 184 -14.34 -0.78 -12.14
N GLU A 185 -14.74 -1.01 -13.38
CA GLU A 185 -13.94 -1.69 -14.40
C GLU A 185 -12.66 -0.90 -14.72
N GLU A 186 -12.80 0.41 -14.95
CA GLU A 186 -11.70 1.32 -15.27
C GLU A 186 -10.66 1.38 -14.16
N VAL A 187 -11.06 1.31 -12.88
CA VAL A 187 -10.11 1.21 -11.76
C VAL A 187 -9.61 -0.22 -11.51
N GLY A 188 -9.93 -1.19 -12.36
CA GLY A 188 -9.47 -2.57 -12.28
C GLY A 188 -10.10 -3.40 -11.16
N ILE A 189 -11.35 -3.13 -10.75
CA ILE A 189 -12.10 -4.06 -9.91
C ILE A 189 -12.57 -5.23 -10.78
N PRO A 190 -12.20 -6.49 -10.46
CA PRO A 190 -12.67 -7.63 -11.22
C PRO A 190 -14.18 -7.81 -11.07
N GLU A 191 -14.85 -8.21 -12.15
CA GLU A 191 -16.29 -8.50 -12.19
C GLU A 191 -17.13 -7.44 -11.46
N PRO A 192 -17.02 -6.17 -11.87
CA PRO A 192 -17.58 -5.03 -11.15
C PRO A 192 -19.08 -5.22 -10.87
N THR A 193 -19.83 -5.79 -11.82
CA THR A 193 -21.26 -6.11 -11.71
C THR A 193 -21.59 -7.02 -10.52
N ALA A 194 -20.79 -8.07 -10.30
CA ALA A 194 -21.01 -9.02 -9.21
C ALA A 194 -20.70 -8.41 -7.84
N ARG A 195 -19.72 -7.49 -7.79
CA ARG A 195 -19.22 -6.89 -6.54
C ARG A 195 -19.95 -5.62 -6.11
N LEU A 196 -20.95 -5.13 -6.85
CA LEU A 196 -21.72 -3.93 -6.50
C LEU A 196 -22.42 -4.03 -5.13
N ASP A 197 -22.88 -5.22 -4.78
CA ASP A 197 -23.65 -5.49 -3.55
C ASP A 197 -22.78 -5.92 -2.37
N GLU A 198 -21.46 -6.03 -2.57
CA GLU A 198 -20.49 -6.35 -1.52
C GLU A 198 -20.15 -5.13 -0.66
N TYR A 199 -19.71 -5.39 0.56
CA TYR A 199 -19.32 -4.37 1.53
C TYR A 199 -17.81 -4.16 1.55
N PRO A 200 -17.32 -2.98 2.00
CA PRO A 200 -15.88 -2.71 2.06
C PRO A 200 -15.08 -3.76 2.82
N HIS A 201 -15.63 -4.35 3.89
CA HIS A 201 -14.91 -5.36 4.69
C HIS A 201 -14.72 -6.71 3.98
N GLU A 202 -15.43 -6.94 2.87
CA GLU A 202 -15.31 -8.13 2.02
C GLU A 202 -14.22 -7.94 0.93
N PHE A 203 -13.81 -6.68 0.69
CA PHE A 203 -12.76 -6.33 -0.27
C PHE A 203 -11.36 -6.45 0.34
N SER A 204 -10.36 -6.74 -0.50
CA SER A 204 -8.93 -6.65 -0.16
C SER A 204 -8.51 -5.19 0.09
N GLY A 205 -7.33 -4.96 0.68
CA GLY A 205 -6.79 -3.60 0.86
C GLY A 205 -6.66 -2.84 -0.45
N GLY A 206 -6.08 -3.47 -1.48
CA GLY A 206 -5.96 -2.89 -2.82
C GLY A 206 -7.30 -2.62 -3.49
N MET A 207 -8.27 -3.53 -3.38
CA MET A 207 -9.61 -3.29 -3.92
C MET A 207 -10.31 -2.12 -3.21
N ARG A 208 -10.16 -1.97 -1.89
CA ARG A 208 -10.70 -0.80 -1.16
C ARG A 208 -10.08 0.51 -1.66
N GLN A 209 -8.78 0.50 -1.96
CA GLN A 209 -8.10 1.65 -2.54
C GLN A 209 -8.66 1.98 -3.92
N ARG A 210 -8.80 0.98 -4.80
CA ARG A 210 -9.41 1.13 -6.13
C ARG A 210 -10.82 1.70 -6.04
N VAL A 211 -11.64 1.26 -5.07
CA VAL A 211 -12.97 1.84 -4.84
C VAL A 211 -12.92 3.33 -4.45
N LEU A 212 -11.95 3.76 -3.65
CA LEU A 212 -11.81 5.19 -3.32
C LEU A 212 -11.36 6.02 -4.51
N ILE A 213 -10.47 5.47 -5.34
CA ILE A 213 -10.09 6.07 -6.61
C ILE A 213 -11.33 6.18 -7.51
N ALA A 214 -12.15 5.14 -7.60
CA ALA A 214 -13.41 5.18 -8.35
C ALA A 214 -14.35 6.27 -7.84
N ILE A 215 -14.50 6.40 -6.52
CA ILE A 215 -15.30 7.49 -5.90
C ILE A 215 -14.75 8.87 -6.29
N ALA A 216 -13.44 9.06 -6.20
CA ALA A 216 -12.78 10.32 -6.54
C ALA A 216 -12.92 10.66 -8.04
N LEU A 217 -12.87 9.65 -8.91
CA LEU A 217 -12.86 9.79 -10.36
C LEU A 217 -14.23 9.67 -11.02
N ALA A 218 -15.26 9.25 -10.28
CA ALA A 218 -16.63 9.06 -10.77
C ALA A 218 -17.17 10.29 -11.52
N CYS A 219 -16.79 11.49 -11.08
CA CYS A 219 -17.25 12.74 -11.68
C CYS A 219 -16.27 13.37 -12.67
N ARG A 220 -15.18 12.67 -13.00
CA ARG A 220 -14.14 13.11 -13.96
C ARG A 220 -13.55 14.49 -13.59
N PRO A 221 -12.90 14.61 -12.42
CA PRO A 221 -12.34 15.87 -11.96
C PRO A 221 -11.22 16.37 -12.89
N GLN A 222 -11.04 17.69 -12.96
CA GLN A 222 -9.90 18.31 -13.63
C GLN A 222 -8.65 18.26 -12.74
N LEU A 223 -8.83 18.26 -11.41
CA LEU A 223 -7.78 18.14 -10.42
C LEU A 223 -8.05 16.98 -9.45
N LEU A 224 -7.12 16.04 -9.39
CA LEU A 224 -7.07 15.01 -8.36
C LEU A 224 -6.02 15.36 -7.31
N ILE A 225 -6.43 15.43 -6.05
CA ILE A 225 -5.51 15.49 -4.91
C ILE A 225 -5.36 14.07 -4.37
N ALA A 226 -4.17 13.50 -4.49
CA ALA A 226 -3.88 12.16 -3.99
C ALA A 226 -3.06 12.29 -2.70
N ASP A 227 -3.70 12.16 -1.54
CA ASP A 227 -3.04 12.27 -0.23
C ASP A 227 -2.61 10.90 0.28
N GLU A 228 -1.33 10.59 0.12
CA GLU A 228 -0.72 9.32 0.48
C GLU A 228 -1.52 8.10 -0.08
N PRO A 229 -1.80 8.08 -1.40
CA PRO A 229 -2.72 7.11 -2.00
C PRO A 229 -2.19 5.67 -2.02
N THR A 230 -0.94 5.45 -1.65
CA THR A 230 -0.28 4.14 -1.64
C THR A 230 0.14 3.70 -0.24
N THR A 231 -0.14 4.51 0.80
CA THR A 231 0.22 4.16 2.18
C THR A 231 -0.49 2.88 2.62
N ALA A 232 0.25 2.01 3.32
CA ALA A 232 -0.23 0.70 3.81
C ALA A 232 -0.63 -0.31 2.73
N LEU A 233 -0.21 -0.11 1.48
CA LEU A 233 -0.29 -1.10 0.41
C LEU A 233 1.06 -1.82 0.26
N ASP A 234 1.04 -3.04 -0.26
CA ASP A 234 2.29 -3.70 -0.67
C ASP A 234 2.83 -3.12 -1.98
N VAL A 235 4.09 -3.40 -2.29
CA VAL A 235 4.82 -2.80 -3.43
C VAL A 235 4.19 -3.09 -4.79
N THR A 236 3.56 -4.26 -4.98
CA THR A 236 2.95 -4.60 -6.28
C THR A 236 1.63 -3.88 -6.44
N ILE A 237 0.80 -3.82 -5.40
CA ILE A 237 -0.45 -3.03 -5.42
C ILE A 237 -0.13 -1.54 -5.53
N GLN A 238 0.87 -1.03 -4.82
CA GLN A 238 1.33 0.35 -4.95
C GLN A 238 1.66 0.69 -6.40
N ALA A 239 2.50 -0.10 -7.06
CA ALA A 239 2.85 0.11 -8.47
C ALA A 239 1.60 0.15 -9.36
N GLN A 240 0.69 -0.81 -9.21
CA GLN A 240 -0.57 -0.84 -9.97
C GLN A 240 -1.43 0.41 -9.76
N ILE A 241 -1.48 0.96 -8.54
CA ILE A 241 -2.25 2.18 -8.25
C ILE A 241 -1.58 3.40 -8.88
N LEU A 242 -0.25 3.48 -8.86
CA LEU A 242 0.48 4.58 -9.51
C LEU A 242 0.29 4.55 -11.02
N ASP A 243 0.43 3.37 -11.64
CA ASP A 243 0.22 3.17 -13.07
C ASP A 243 -1.22 3.54 -13.46
N LEU A 244 -2.21 3.10 -12.68
CA LEU A 244 -3.61 3.48 -12.88
C LEU A 244 -3.81 5.01 -12.84
N ILE A 245 -3.22 5.72 -11.87
CA ILE A 245 -3.36 7.17 -11.77
C ILE A 245 -2.72 7.85 -12.99
N ASN A 246 -1.56 7.37 -13.44
CA ASN A 246 -0.85 7.90 -14.61
C ASN A 246 -1.64 7.67 -15.90
N GLU A 247 -2.15 6.46 -16.12
CA GLU A 247 -3.00 6.14 -17.27
C GLU A 247 -4.24 7.04 -17.31
N LEU A 248 -4.92 7.20 -16.18
CA LEU A 248 -6.11 8.05 -16.07
C LEU A 248 -5.79 9.53 -16.25
N GLN A 249 -4.62 9.98 -15.81
CA GLN A 249 -4.13 11.34 -16.06
C GLN A 249 -3.95 11.56 -17.57
N ASP A 250 -3.29 10.63 -18.27
CA ASP A 250 -3.00 10.72 -19.69
C ASP A 250 -4.27 10.64 -20.55
N GLU A 251 -5.19 9.74 -20.21
CA GLU A 251 -6.44 9.56 -20.94
C GLU A 251 -7.41 10.74 -20.77
N ARG A 252 -7.48 11.30 -19.56
CA ARG A 252 -8.46 12.33 -19.20
C ARG A 252 -7.91 13.75 -19.23
N GLY A 253 -6.59 13.91 -19.36
CA GLY A 253 -5.90 15.21 -19.28
C GLY A 253 -6.04 15.88 -17.91
N MET A 254 -6.21 15.07 -16.86
CA MET A 254 -6.37 15.53 -15.48
C MET A 254 -5.04 16.06 -14.93
N SER A 255 -5.08 16.97 -13.96
CA SER A 255 -3.89 17.38 -13.20
C SER A 255 -3.89 16.69 -11.84
N VAL A 256 -2.70 16.38 -11.31
CA VAL A 256 -2.58 15.65 -10.05
C VAL A 256 -1.72 16.43 -9.07
N LEU A 257 -2.25 16.68 -7.87
CA LEU A 257 -1.45 17.08 -6.71
C LEU A 257 -1.17 15.82 -5.89
N PHE A 258 0.04 15.30 -6.00
CA PHE A 258 0.44 14.05 -5.37
C PHE A 258 1.16 14.33 -4.05
N ILE A 259 0.55 13.97 -2.92
CA ILE A 259 1.14 14.17 -1.60
C ILE A 259 1.69 12.83 -1.12
N THR A 260 2.98 12.77 -0.83
CA THR A 260 3.63 11.56 -0.33
C THR A 260 4.85 11.90 0.52
N HIS A 261 5.30 10.94 1.32
CA HIS A 261 6.61 10.98 1.97
C HIS A 261 7.66 10.13 1.24
N ASP A 262 7.27 9.36 0.22
CA ASP A 262 8.15 8.53 -0.58
C ASP A 262 8.69 9.31 -1.80
N LEU A 263 9.98 9.63 -1.76
CA LEU A 263 10.67 10.34 -2.84
C LEU A 263 10.89 9.45 -4.07
N GLY A 264 10.91 8.12 -3.94
CA GLY A 264 10.95 7.20 -5.08
C GLY A 264 9.68 7.31 -5.92
N VAL A 265 8.52 7.37 -5.28
CA VAL A 265 7.23 7.60 -5.97
C VAL A 265 7.21 8.96 -6.67
N VAL A 266 7.77 10.01 -6.04
CA VAL A 266 7.86 11.33 -6.69
C VAL A 266 8.78 11.33 -7.89
N ALA A 267 9.93 10.65 -7.81
CA ALA A 267 10.85 10.52 -8.92
C ALA A 267 10.19 9.88 -10.16
N GLU A 268 9.30 8.92 -9.92
CA GLU A 268 8.63 8.15 -10.96
C GLU A 268 7.37 8.82 -11.53
N THR A 269 6.55 9.44 -10.68
CA THR A 269 5.17 9.86 -11.04
C THR A 269 5.04 11.37 -11.31
N CYS A 270 5.94 12.20 -10.79
CA CYS A 270 5.74 13.66 -10.78
C CYS A 270 6.57 14.39 -11.85
N ASP A 271 5.99 15.42 -12.46
CA ASP A 271 6.73 16.35 -13.34
C ASP A 271 7.52 17.40 -12.54
N ARG A 272 6.94 17.83 -11.42
CA ARG A 272 7.50 18.85 -10.51
C ARG A 272 7.36 18.39 -9.06
N VAL A 273 8.22 18.90 -8.19
CA VAL A 273 8.16 18.65 -6.75
C VAL A 273 8.28 19.94 -5.97
N ALA A 274 7.46 20.07 -4.93
CA ALA A 274 7.55 21.06 -3.87
C ALA A 274 7.91 20.35 -2.56
N VAL A 275 9.03 20.73 -1.97
CA VAL A 275 9.54 20.19 -0.71
C VAL A 275 9.09 21.10 0.42
N MET A 276 8.38 20.55 1.40
CA MET A 276 7.78 21.25 2.51
C MET A 276 8.47 20.94 3.84
N TYR A 277 8.72 21.97 4.64
CA TYR A 277 9.25 21.86 5.99
C TYR A 277 8.59 22.90 6.92
N ALA A 278 8.09 22.44 8.07
CA ALA A 278 7.50 23.28 9.11
C ALA A 278 6.55 24.38 8.57
N GLY A 279 5.54 23.97 7.80
CA GLY A 279 4.51 24.85 7.26
C GLY A 279 4.86 25.58 5.96
N ASN A 280 6.12 25.54 5.49
CA ASN A 280 6.60 26.33 4.35
C ASN A 280 7.10 25.43 3.20
N VAL A 281 6.92 25.88 1.95
CA VAL A 281 7.67 25.33 0.81
C VAL A 281 9.10 25.87 0.89
N VAL A 282 10.07 24.98 1.05
CA VAL A 282 11.49 25.32 1.15
C VAL A 282 12.23 25.15 -0.16
N GLU A 283 11.71 24.35 -1.08
CA GLU A 283 12.27 24.17 -2.42
C GLU A 283 11.20 23.71 -3.41
N GLU A 284 11.23 24.22 -4.63
CA GLU A 284 10.31 23.82 -5.70
C GLU A 284 11.06 23.79 -7.04
N GLY A 285 10.81 22.77 -7.86
CA GLY A 285 11.33 22.72 -9.23
C GLY A 285 10.90 21.48 -10.02
N PRO A 286 11.37 21.31 -11.27
CA PRO A 286 11.25 20.06 -12.00
C PRO A 286 11.88 18.92 -11.21
N VAL A 287 11.26 17.73 -11.22
CA VAL A 287 11.74 16.57 -10.45
C VAL A 287 13.18 16.20 -10.83
N GLU A 288 13.49 16.12 -12.12
CA GLU A 288 14.86 15.85 -12.61
C GLU A 288 15.91 16.83 -12.05
N GLU A 289 15.58 18.13 -11.97
CA GLU A 289 16.49 19.15 -11.47
C GLU A 289 16.70 19.02 -9.96
N ILE A 290 15.63 18.81 -9.19
CA ILE A 290 15.68 18.73 -7.73
C ILE A 290 16.44 17.48 -7.27
N PHE A 291 16.25 16.34 -7.95
CA PHE A 291 16.95 15.10 -7.62
C PHE A 291 18.42 15.13 -8.02
N ALA A 292 18.77 15.87 -9.08
CA ALA A 292 20.15 16.01 -9.54
C ALA A 292 20.93 17.10 -8.79
N ASN A 293 20.31 18.25 -8.52
CA ASN A 293 20.95 19.45 -7.97
C ASN A 293 20.10 20.07 -6.82
N PRO A 294 19.87 19.34 -5.72
CA PRO A 294 19.12 19.88 -4.59
C PRO A 294 19.83 21.11 -4.00
N SER A 295 19.13 22.25 -3.98
CA SER A 295 19.69 23.55 -3.61
C SER A 295 19.30 24.02 -2.21
N HIS A 296 18.38 23.32 -1.53
CA HIS A 296 18.11 23.54 -0.11
C HIS A 296 18.76 22.44 0.75
N PRO A 297 19.49 22.79 1.83
CA PRO A 297 20.09 21.83 2.76
C PRO A 297 19.19 20.71 3.26
N TYR A 298 17.93 21.02 3.57
CA TYR A 298 16.93 20.02 3.98
C TYR A 298 16.58 19.03 2.86
N THR A 299 16.40 19.50 1.63
CA THR A 299 16.10 18.64 0.48
C THR A 299 17.25 17.68 0.20
N TYR A 300 18.49 18.21 0.22
CA TYR A 300 19.68 17.39 0.12
C TYR A 300 19.72 16.32 1.23
N ALA A 301 19.53 16.72 2.48
CA ALA A 301 19.54 15.80 3.62
C ALA A 301 18.42 14.74 3.56
N LEU A 302 17.24 15.07 3.03
CA LEU A 302 16.16 14.13 2.78
C LEU A 302 16.54 13.08 1.72
N LEU A 303 17.09 13.53 0.58
CA LEU A 303 17.55 12.62 -0.48
C LEU A 303 18.68 11.71 0.00
N GLU A 304 19.59 12.25 0.82
CA GLU A 304 20.68 11.48 1.42
C GLU A 304 20.22 10.45 2.46
N SER A 305 19.02 10.62 3.02
CA SER A 305 18.42 9.67 3.97
C SER A 305 17.80 8.43 3.29
N ILE A 306 17.58 8.46 1.97
CA ILE A 306 16.99 7.34 1.23
C ILE A 306 17.99 6.17 1.16
N PRO A 307 17.58 4.93 1.46
CA PRO A 307 18.42 3.75 1.28
C PRO A 307 18.87 3.58 -0.19
N ARG A 308 20.18 3.47 -0.40
CA ARG A 308 20.81 3.25 -1.73
C ARG A 308 21.88 2.17 -1.66
N GLU A 309 22.15 1.51 -2.78
CA GLU A 309 23.10 0.39 -2.86
C GLU A 309 24.54 0.75 -2.46
N ASP A 310 24.92 2.00 -2.68
CA ASP A 310 26.29 2.51 -2.51
C ASP A 310 26.59 2.98 -1.08
N LYS A 311 25.60 2.92 -0.17
CA LYS A 311 25.72 3.38 1.21
C LYS A 311 25.68 2.23 2.20
N ASP A 312 26.77 2.06 2.94
CA ASP A 312 26.85 1.12 4.05
C ASP A 312 26.06 1.58 5.29
N ARG A 313 25.87 2.90 5.47
CA ARG A 313 25.13 3.48 6.61
C ARG A 313 24.31 4.67 6.13
N LEU A 314 23.07 4.79 6.61
CA LEU A 314 22.17 5.88 6.21
C LEU A 314 22.54 7.18 6.91
N THR A 315 22.32 8.31 6.24
CA THR A 315 22.61 9.65 6.77
C THR A 315 21.30 10.39 7.10
N PRO A 316 20.69 10.12 8.27
CA PRO A 316 19.42 10.74 8.65
C PRO A 316 19.59 12.23 8.99
N ILE A 317 18.48 12.95 8.95
CA ILE A 317 18.42 14.32 9.47
C ILE A 317 18.33 14.29 11.00
N GLU A 318 19.36 14.80 11.68
CA GLU A 318 19.39 14.79 13.14
C GLU A 318 18.32 15.71 13.78
N GLY A 319 17.95 15.40 15.03
CA GLY A 319 16.99 16.19 15.79
C GLY A 319 15.52 15.83 15.51
N ASN A 320 14.61 16.71 15.92
CA ASN A 320 13.16 16.57 15.68
C ASN A 320 12.66 17.81 14.94
N VAL A 321 11.58 17.65 14.16
CA VAL A 321 10.83 18.79 13.61
C VAL A 321 10.47 19.76 14.77
N PRO A 322 10.69 21.07 14.61
CA PRO A 322 10.38 22.05 15.64
C PRO A 322 8.88 22.07 15.96
N ASP A 323 8.53 22.54 17.16
CA ASP A 323 7.14 22.82 17.50
C ASP A 323 6.63 23.95 16.60
N LEU A 324 5.44 23.77 16.02
CA LEU A 324 4.81 24.74 15.14
C LEU A 324 4.07 25.85 15.93
N ILE A 325 4.18 25.83 17.26
CA ILE A 325 3.71 26.89 18.16
C ILE A 325 4.82 27.93 18.35
N ASP A 326 4.46 29.21 18.24
CA ASP A 326 5.36 30.35 18.50
C ASP A 326 6.69 30.32 17.71
N MET A 327 6.63 29.93 16.42
CA MET A 327 7.82 29.88 15.56
C MET A 327 8.50 31.26 15.43
N ASP A 328 9.82 31.27 15.61
CA ASP A 328 10.67 32.46 15.44
C ASP A 328 10.82 32.85 13.96
N GLU A 329 11.08 34.13 13.69
CA GLU A 329 11.42 34.59 12.33
C GLU A 329 12.77 34.00 11.88
N GLY A 330 12.84 33.47 10.67
CA GLY A 330 14.05 32.85 10.12
C GLY A 330 13.79 31.59 9.31
N CYS A 331 14.86 30.86 9.03
CA CYS A 331 14.81 29.51 8.47
C CYS A 331 14.45 28.54 9.58
N HIS A 332 13.28 27.90 9.49
CA HIS A 332 12.84 26.92 10.50
C HIS A 332 13.74 25.67 10.58
N PHE A 333 14.55 25.42 9.55
CA PHE A 333 15.50 24.32 9.52
C PHE A 333 16.86 24.66 10.14
N ALA A 334 17.12 25.92 10.53
CA ALA A 334 18.43 26.38 10.99
C ALA A 334 19.01 25.55 12.15
N ASP A 335 18.18 25.11 13.10
CA ASP A 335 18.65 24.32 14.26
C ASP A 335 19.13 22.91 13.89
N ARG A 336 18.71 22.40 12.74
CA ARG A 336 19.06 21.06 12.21
C ARG A 336 19.98 21.13 10.98
N CYS A 337 20.24 22.33 10.48
CA CYS A 337 21.04 22.57 9.28
C CYS A 337 22.53 22.62 9.63
N PRO A 338 23.38 21.72 9.11
CA PRO A 338 24.81 21.74 9.39
C PRO A 338 25.52 23.00 8.87
N TRP A 339 24.93 23.66 7.87
CA TRP A 339 25.44 24.90 7.27
C TRP A 339 24.81 26.18 7.85
N ALA A 340 24.08 26.09 8.96
CA ALA A 340 23.43 27.25 9.56
C ALA A 340 24.43 28.33 10.01
N HIS A 341 24.09 29.60 9.76
CA HIS A 341 24.85 30.76 10.21
C HIS A 341 23.94 31.91 10.63
N ASP A 342 24.51 33.01 11.12
CA ASP A 342 23.77 34.14 11.71
C ASP A 342 22.70 34.76 10.79
N ALA A 343 22.77 34.56 9.46
CA ALA A 343 21.77 35.10 8.54
C ALA A 343 20.53 34.19 8.40
N CYS A 344 20.59 32.96 8.92
CA CYS A 344 19.46 32.04 8.90
C CYS A 344 18.41 32.36 9.96
N VAL A 345 18.69 33.24 10.93
CA VAL A 345 17.83 33.48 12.10
C VAL A 345 17.51 34.97 12.24
N GLY A 346 16.28 35.28 12.64
CA GLY A 346 15.84 36.64 13.01
C GLY A 346 15.60 37.57 11.82
N GLN A 347 15.40 37.03 10.62
CA GLN A 347 15.01 37.76 9.42
C GLN A 347 14.24 36.87 8.45
N GLU A 348 13.49 37.48 7.53
CA GLU A 348 12.82 36.78 6.44
C GLU A 348 13.82 36.14 5.47
N ILE A 349 13.57 34.90 5.07
CA ILE A 349 14.44 34.14 4.18
C ILE A 349 13.96 34.30 2.74
N PRO A 350 14.82 34.74 1.81
CA PRO A 350 14.41 34.96 0.42
C PRO A 350 14.26 33.63 -0.34
N TYR A 351 13.49 33.67 -1.42
CA TYR A 351 13.56 32.66 -2.47
C TYR A 351 14.71 33.00 -3.43
N LEU A 352 15.63 32.06 -3.62
CA LEU A 352 16.72 32.11 -4.60
C LEU A 352 16.37 31.26 -5.82
N GLN A 353 16.71 31.76 -7.01
CA GLN A 353 16.55 31.02 -8.27
C GLN A 353 17.79 30.20 -8.56
N HIS A 354 17.60 28.94 -8.96
CA HIS A 354 18.65 27.98 -9.29
C HIS A 354 18.49 27.46 -10.73
N GLY A 355 19.51 26.72 -11.19
CA GLY A 355 19.54 26.14 -12.54
C GLY A 355 19.84 27.13 -13.67
N ASP A 356 19.76 26.63 -14.90
CA ASP A 356 19.97 27.42 -16.11
C ASP A 356 18.84 28.43 -16.37
N ALA A 357 19.11 29.42 -17.23
CA ALA A 357 18.12 30.44 -17.58
C ALA A 357 16.87 29.82 -18.24
N GLY A 358 15.79 29.73 -17.46
CA GLY A 358 14.49 29.18 -17.89
C GLY A 358 14.07 27.92 -17.15
N VAL A 359 14.93 27.34 -16.30
CA VAL A 359 14.55 26.33 -15.32
C VAL A 359 13.87 27.05 -14.17
N ASP A 360 12.64 26.65 -13.85
CA ASP A 360 11.87 27.20 -12.74
C ASP A 360 12.14 26.39 -11.47
N HIS A 361 13.30 26.63 -10.87
CA HIS A 361 13.79 26.00 -9.65
C HIS A 361 14.12 27.08 -8.63
N VAL A 362 13.46 27.04 -7.47
CA VAL A 362 13.63 28.01 -6.39
C VAL A 362 13.84 27.34 -5.05
N SER A 363 14.63 27.96 -4.16
CA SER A 363 14.77 27.51 -2.77
C SER A 363 14.68 28.68 -1.77
N LYS A 364 14.02 28.44 -0.63
CA LYS A 364 13.88 29.39 0.49
C LYS A 364 15.12 29.29 1.39
N CYS A 365 16.28 29.67 0.86
CA CYS A 365 17.56 29.60 1.56
C CYS A 365 18.37 30.89 1.42
N VAL A 366 19.26 31.17 2.38
CA VAL A 366 20.26 32.24 2.26
C VAL A 366 21.53 31.78 1.54
N LEU A 367 21.74 30.48 1.40
CA LEU A 367 22.90 29.88 0.74
C LEU A 367 22.62 29.78 -0.76
N GLU A 368 23.55 30.26 -1.58
CA GLU A 368 23.54 30.04 -3.03
C GLU A 368 24.04 28.63 -3.39
N ASP A 369 24.93 28.07 -2.56
CA ASP A 369 25.53 26.74 -2.69
C ASP A 369 26.11 26.32 -1.34
N PHE A 370 26.32 25.02 -1.10
CA PHE A 370 26.89 24.48 0.12
C PHE A 370 27.79 23.26 -0.14
N ASP A 371 28.80 23.07 0.71
CA ASP A 371 29.73 21.93 0.57
C ASP A 371 29.08 20.66 1.14
N GLU A 372 28.54 19.84 0.25
CA GLU A 372 27.94 18.53 0.54
C GLU A 372 28.85 17.62 1.36
N SER A 373 30.18 17.72 1.18
CA SER A 373 31.11 16.87 1.93
C SER A 373 31.10 17.16 3.43
N GLU A 374 30.65 18.35 3.85
CA GLU A 374 30.48 18.71 5.26
C GLU A 374 29.42 17.84 5.94
N TYR A 375 28.33 17.54 5.22
CA TYR A 375 27.24 16.67 5.70
C TYR A 375 27.73 15.23 5.89
N LEU A 376 28.49 14.73 4.91
CA LEU A 376 28.99 13.36 4.89
C LEU A 376 30.18 13.15 5.83
N SER A 377 30.92 14.21 6.18
CA SER A 377 32.16 14.12 6.98
C SER A 377 31.96 13.81 8.47
N GLY A 378 30.73 13.93 8.97
CA GLY A 378 30.38 13.70 10.38
C GLY A 378 30.28 12.23 10.80
N GLN A 379 30.27 11.30 9.83
CA GLN A 379 30.09 9.88 10.09
C GLN A 379 31.32 9.11 9.61
N GLU A 380 32.14 8.60 10.54
CA GLU A 380 33.21 7.67 10.16
C GLU A 380 32.55 6.40 9.58
N PRO A 381 32.97 5.93 8.39
CA PRO A 381 32.54 4.64 7.88
C PRO A 381 33.12 3.55 8.79
N VAL A 382 32.29 3.08 9.71
CA VAL A 382 32.46 1.80 10.40
C VAL A 382 31.44 0.90 9.70
N ARG A 383 31.81 0.10 8.70
CA ARG A 383 32.61 -1.12 8.84
C ARG A 383 33.49 -1.41 7.63
N SER A 384 34.58 -2.12 7.90
CA SER A 384 35.31 -2.87 6.87
C SER A 384 34.51 -4.10 6.46
N SER A 385 34.51 -4.40 5.16
CA SER A 385 34.06 -5.62 4.48
C SER A 385 34.72 -6.94 4.97
N ALA A 386 34.83 -7.15 6.28
CA ALA A 386 35.20 -8.43 6.84
C ALA A 386 33.92 -9.27 6.83
N ALA A 387 33.90 -10.34 6.03
CA ALA A 387 32.81 -11.30 5.98
C ALA A 387 32.30 -11.59 7.40
N THR A 388 31.09 -11.15 7.72
CA THR A 388 30.43 -11.39 9.00
C THR A 388 30.38 -12.90 9.18
N GLN A 389 31.08 -13.39 10.20
CA GLN A 389 31.01 -14.81 10.54
C GLN A 389 29.81 -14.99 11.44
N PHE A 390 28.68 -15.38 10.85
CA PHE A 390 27.50 -15.78 11.61
C PHE A 390 27.80 -17.03 12.45
N GLY A 391 27.15 -17.11 13.61
CA GLY A 391 27.29 -18.25 14.52
C GLY A 391 26.55 -19.50 14.06
N ASP A 392 26.27 -20.39 15.00
CA ASP A 392 25.41 -21.54 14.75
C ASP A 392 23.95 -21.10 14.53
N PRO A 393 23.08 -21.92 13.90
CA PRO A 393 21.64 -21.64 13.81
C PRO A 393 21.03 -21.39 15.20
N LEU A 394 20.48 -20.19 15.40
CA LEU A 394 19.80 -19.79 16.63
C LEU A 394 18.32 -20.17 16.57
N VAL A 395 17.68 -19.95 15.43
CA VAL A 395 16.27 -20.29 15.17
C VAL A 395 16.23 -21.24 13.98
N GLU A 396 15.61 -22.41 14.14
CA GLU A 396 15.30 -23.32 13.03
C GLU A 396 13.79 -23.55 12.96
N VAL A 397 13.21 -23.21 11.82
CA VAL A 397 11.78 -23.39 11.52
C VAL A 397 11.65 -24.51 10.51
N ARG A 398 10.81 -25.52 10.81
CA ARG A 398 10.63 -26.68 9.93
C ARG A 398 9.15 -27.00 9.75
N ASP A 399 8.71 -26.98 8.49
CA ASP A 399 7.34 -27.27 8.03
C ASP A 399 6.28 -26.57 8.90
N LEU A 400 6.52 -25.31 9.25
CA LEU A 400 5.67 -24.57 10.17
C LEU A 400 4.31 -24.31 9.54
N LYS A 401 3.23 -24.69 10.24
CA LYS A 401 1.86 -24.49 9.78
C LYS A 401 1.05 -23.74 10.83
N LYS A 402 0.29 -22.76 10.37
CA LYS A 402 -0.71 -22.06 11.18
C LYS A 402 -1.99 -21.87 10.37
N HIS A 403 -3.00 -22.65 10.71
CA HIS A 403 -4.32 -22.59 10.09
C HIS A 403 -5.34 -22.08 11.12
N PHE A 404 -6.16 -21.10 10.73
CA PHE A 404 -7.22 -20.54 11.56
C PHE A 404 -8.58 -21.14 11.15
N SER A 405 -9.30 -21.74 12.10
CA SER A 405 -10.66 -22.22 11.86
C SER A 405 -11.68 -21.11 12.09
N ARG A 406 -12.59 -20.85 11.13
CA ARG A 406 -13.62 -19.79 11.20
C ARG A 406 -14.81 -20.11 12.14
N ALA A 407 -14.66 -21.04 13.07
CA ALA A 407 -15.78 -21.55 13.88
C ALA A 407 -15.95 -20.74 15.17
N ASP A 408 -16.63 -19.60 15.09
CA ASP A 408 -17.05 -18.82 16.27
C ASP A 408 -18.34 -19.33 16.94
N ASP A 409 -18.97 -20.41 16.44
CA ASP A 409 -20.14 -20.98 17.10
C ASP A 409 -20.09 -22.51 17.27
N MET A 410 -20.31 -22.97 18.49
CA MET A 410 -20.43 -24.40 18.84
C MET A 410 -21.58 -25.12 18.12
N LEU A 411 -22.48 -24.37 17.47
CA LEU A 411 -23.63 -24.88 16.72
C LEU A 411 -23.28 -25.32 15.28
N ASP A 412 -22.35 -24.64 14.61
CA ASP A 412 -21.98 -24.95 13.21
C ASP A 412 -21.16 -26.24 13.08
N LYS A 413 -20.39 -26.59 14.12
CA LYS A 413 -19.68 -27.89 14.22
C LYS A 413 -20.60 -29.12 14.13
N TRP A 414 -21.92 -28.95 14.26
CA TRP A 414 -22.88 -30.06 14.19
C TRP A 414 -23.60 -30.15 12.84
N LEU A 415 -23.47 -29.15 11.96
CA LEU A 415 -24.27 -29.05 10.73
C LEU A 415 -23.45 -28.85 9.43
N SER A 416 -22.18 -28.41 9.48
CA SER A 416 -21.33 -28.32 8.29
C SER A 416 -20.30 -29.46 8.22
N SER A 417 -20.13 -30.03 7.02
CA SER A 417 -19.17 -31.10 6.72
C SER A 417 -17.78 -30.58 6.35
N GLU A 418 -17.61 -29.27 6.18
CA GLU A 418 -16.35 -28.66 5.78
C GLU A 418 -16.13 -27.43 6.64
N THR A 419 -15.14 -27.51 7.53
CA THR A 419 -14.72 -26.35 8.31
C THR A 419 -13.71 -25.62 7.44
N GLN A 420 -14.13 -24.57 6.74
CA GLN A 420 -13.20 -23.73 5.98
C GLN A 420 -12.15 -23.15 6.94
N SER A 421 -10.88 -23.46 6.69
CA SER A 421 -9.74 -23.02 7.49
C SER A 421 -8.85 -22.11 6.66
N VAL A 422 -8.53 -20.93 7.19
CA VAL A 422 -7.57 -20.00 6.55
C VAL A 422 -6.16 -20.54 6.78
N LYS A 423 -5.45 -20.87 5.72
CA LYS A 423 -4.05 -21.34 5.77
C LYS A 423 -3.08 -20.16 5.74
N ALA A 424 -2.90 -19.51 6.88
CA ALA A 424 -2.07 -18.30 6.97
C ALA A 424 -0.56 -18.61 6.84
N VAL A 425 -0.13 -19.78 7.32
CA VAL A 425 1.23 -20.31 7.14
C VAL A 425 1.09 -21.80 6.81
N ASP A 426 1.68 -22.27 5.71
CA ASP A 426 1.47 -23.63 5.20
C ASP A 426 2.78 -24.31 4.76
N GLY A 427 3.67 -24.62 5.72
CA GLY A 427 4.88 -25.41 5.46
C GLY A 427 6.17 -24.59 5.36
N VAL A 428 6.22 -23.45 6.03
CA VAL A 428 7.38 -22.55 6.05
C VAL A 428 8.58 -23.22 6.72
N SER A 429 9.75 -23.17 6.05
CA SER A 429 11.01 -23.72 6.57
C SER A 429 12.18 -22.79 6.25
N PHE A 430 12.96 -22.42 7.26
CA PHE A 430 14.20 -21.65 7.15
C PHE A 430 14.98 -21.68 8.47
N ASP A 431 16.24 -21.24 8.44
CA ASP A 431 17.09 -21.03 9.61
C ASP A 431 17.57 -19.57 9.70
N ILE A 432 17.79 -19.09 10.93
CA ILE A 432 18.42 -17.82 11.25
C ILE A 432 19.59 -18.10 12.19
N ARG A 433 20.77 -17.63 11.82
CA ARG A 433 22.03 -17.81 12.56
C ARG A 433 22.24 -16.70 13.57
N GLU A 434 23.02 -16.99 14.60
CA GLU A 434 23.37 -15.99 15.61
C GLU A 434 24.06 -14.78 14.97
N GLY A 435 23.52 -13.58 15.22
CA GLY A 435 23.97 -12.31 14.67
C GLY A 435 23.54 -12.02 13.23
N GLU A 436 22.70 -12.87 12.63
CA GLU A 436 22.13 -12.68 11.28
C GLU A 436 20.84 -11.84 11.36
N THR A 437 20.64 -10.99 10.35
CA THR A 437 19.33 -10.42 10.02
C THR A 437 18.74 -11.16 8.81
N LEU A 438 17.71 -11.98 9.05
CA LEU A 438 16.91 -12.57 7.97
C LEU A 438 15.71 -11.66 7.66
N GLY A 439 15.69 -11.08 6.47
CA GLY A 439 14.55 -10.35 5.94
C GLY A 439 13.42 -11.30 5.51
N LEU A 440 12.17 -11.01 5.87
CA LEU A 440 10.99 -11.75 5.39
C LEU A 440 10.05 -10.79 4.66
N VAL A 441 9.92 -10.98 3.34
CA VAL A 441 9.19 -10.10 2.43
C VAL A 441 8.07 -10.83 1.70
N GLY A 442 7.11 -10.08 1.18
CA GLY A 442 5.97 -10.59 0.43
C GLY A 442 4.79 -9.63 0.46
N GLU A 443 3.78 -9.88 -0.37
CA GLU A 443 2.56 -9.09 -0.47
C GLU A 443 1.80 -9.05 0.87
N SER A 444 0.92 -8.05 1.01
CA SER A 444 0.13 -7.92 2.24
C SER A 444 -0.76 -9.17 2.45
N GLY A 445 -0.87 -9.62 3.69
CA GLY A 445 -1.67 -10.81 4.02
C GLY A 445 -1.04 -12.17 3.67
N CYS A 446 0.19 -12.23 3.14
CA CYS A 446 0.82 -13.51 2.79
C CYS A 446 1.23 -14.39 3.98
N GLY A 447 1.21 -13.87 5.22
CA GLY A 447 1.48 -14.64 6.45
C GLY A 447 2.73 -14.25 7.25
N LYS A 448 3.42 -13.16 6.91
CA LYS A 448 4.69 -12.71 7.54
C LYS A 448 4.58 -12.53 9.06
N SER A 449 3.68 -11.64 9.51
CA SER A 449 3.46 -11.38 10.94
C SER A 449 2.95 -12.63 11.67
N THR A 450 2.06 -13.41 11.04
CA THR A 450 1.61 -14.71 11.59
C THR A 450 2.79 -15.67 11.79
N THR A 451 3.75 -15.70 10.87
CA THR A 451 4.97 -16.51 10.97
C THR A 451 5.80 -16.07 12.18
N GLY A 452 6.07 -14.77 12.31
CA GLY A 452 6.79 -14.20 13.47
C GLY A 452 6.10 -14.49 14.81
N GLU A 453 4.79 -14.27 14.90
CA GLU A 453 4.01 -14.55 16.11
C GLU A 453 3.97 -16.04 16.47
N THR A 454 3.96 -16.92 15.46
CA THR A 454 3.97 -18.38 15.65
C THR A 454 5.34 -18.86 16.12
N ILE A 455 6.44 -18.32 15.57
CA ILE A 455 7.81 -18.56 16.04
C ILE A 455 7.95 -18.21 17.53
N LEU A 456 7.41 -17.05 17.94
CA LEU A 456 7.44 -16.58 19.32
C LEU A 456 6.45 -17.30 20.27
N ARG A 457 5.65 -18.25 19.75
CA ARG A 457 4.57 -18.92 20.49
C ARG A 457 3.60 -17.91 21.12
N LEU A 458 3.34 -16.79 20.43
CA LEU A 458 2.19 -15.92 20.67
C LEU A 458 0.93 -16.54 20.06
N LEU A 459 1.10 -17.15 18.88
CA LEU A 459 0.16 -18.07 18.27
C LEU A 459 0.67 -19.51 18.42
N GLU A 460 -0.23 -20.44 18.74
CA GLU A 460 0.12 -21.86 18.73
C GLU A 460 0.16 -22.38 17.27
N PRO A 461 1.27 -22.98 16.82
CA PRO A 461 1.32 -23.66 15.52
C PRO A 461 0.30 -24.79 15.46
N THR A 462 -0.28 -24.96 14.27
CA THR A 462 -1.14 -26.10 13.94
C THR A 462 -0.32 -27.36 13.73
N ASP A 463 0.83 -27.24 13.07
CA ASP A 463 1.79 -28.31 12.84
C ASP A 463 3.21 -27.73 12.62
N GLY A 464 4.21 -28.58 12.51
CA GLY A 464 5.61 -28.21 12.36
C GLY A 464 6.33 -27.98 13.69
N SER A 465 7.59 -27.56 13.61
CA SER A 465 8.45 -27.36 14.79
C SER A 465 9.27 -26.08 14.68
N VAL A 466 9.52 -25.47 15.84
CA VAL A 466 10.40 -24.29 15.99
C VAL A 466 11.42 -24.62 17.07
N VAL A 467 12.69 -24.67 16.67
CA VAL A 467 13.81 -24.92 17.57
C VAL A 467 14.53 -23.60 17.84
N PHE A 468 14.68 -23.23 19.10
CA PHE A 468 15.39 -22.03 19.54
C PHE A 468 16.56 -22.42 20.44
N ALA A 469 17.78 -22.01 20.07
CA ALA A 469 19.02 -22.35 20.76
C ALA A 469 19.15 -23.87 21.05
N GLY A 470 18.76 -24.69 20.07
CA GLY A 470 18.79 -26.17 20.16
C GLY A 470 17.66 -26.82 20.96
N GLU A 471 16.67 -26.06 21.43
CA GLU A 471 15.52 -26.56 22.19
C GLU A 471 14.20 -26.34 21.43
N ASP A 472 13.39 -27.40 21.28
CA ASP A 472 12.08 -27.32 20.61
C ASP A 472 11.06 -26.59 21.49
N LEU A 473 10.47 -25.52 20.97
CA LEU A 473 9.50 -24.70 21.68
C LEU A 473 8.13 -25.39 21.87
N ALA A 474 7.81 -26.42 21.06
CA ALA A 474 6.57 -27.18 21.19
C ALA A 474 6.51 -27.97 22.51
N ASP A 475 7.68 -28.41 23.01
CA ASP A 475 7.80 -29.19 24.25
C ASP A 475 7.66 -28.32 25.52
N LEU A 476 7.69 -26.99 25.37
CA LEU A 476 7.67 -26.05 26.49
C LEU A 476 6.24 -25.62 26.87
N SER A 477 5.97 -25.57 28.18
CA SER A 477 4.70 -25.09 28.70
C SER A 477 4.83 -24.26 29.98
N GLY A 478 3.90 -23.34 30.19
CA GLY A 478 3.75 -22.60 31.44
C GLY A 478 4.97 -21.77 31.81
N ARG A 479 5.78 -22.26 32.74
CA ARG A 479 6.91 -21.51 33.31
C ARG A 479 8.13 -21.52 32.40
N ASP A 480 8.41 -22.63 31.72
CA ASP A 480 9.61 -22.78 30.91
C ASP A 480 9.51 -21.94 29.64
N LEU A 481 8.32 -21.90 29.02
CA LEU A 481 8.03 -20.99 27.92
C LEU A 481 8.14 -19.51 28.33
N ARG A 482 7.72 -19.14 29.55
CA ARG A 482 7.90 -17.78 30.08
C ARG A 482 9.35 -17.41 30.34
N ALA A 483 10.21 -18.39 30.61
CA ALA A 483 11.65 -18.15 30.73
C ALA A 483 12.23 -17.86 29.35
N LYS A 484 11.94 -18.71 28.35
CA LYS A 484 12.39 -18.53 26.96
C LYS A 484 11.86 -17.27 26.28
N ARG A 485 10.67 -16.81 26.64
CA ARG A 485 10.15 -15.51 26.16
C ARG A 485 10.98 -14.32 26.63
N ARG A 486 11.95 -14.46 27.54
CA ARG A 486 12.91 -13.38 27.83
C ARG A 486 13.92 -13.24 26.69
N ASP A 487 14.36 -14.38 26.20
CA ASP A 487 15.40 -14.52 25.18
C ASP A 487 14.85 -14.22 23.76
N MET A 488 13.53 -14.18 23.60
CA MET A 488 12.84 -13.90 22.34
C MET A 488 11.80 -12.78 22.51
N GLN A 489 11.92 -11.70 21.75
CA GLN A 489 11.04 -10.52 21.83
C GLN A 489 10.49 -10.11 20.46
N MET A 490 9.54 -9.18 20.48
CA MET A 490 8.91 -8.63 19.27
C MET A 490 8.84 -7.12 19.33
N ILE A 491 9.16 -6.48 18.22
CA ILE A 491 8.81 -5.10 17.91
C ILE A 491 7.59 -5.17 16.99
N PHE A 492 6.48 -4.57 17.40
CA PHE A 492 5.19 -4.63 16.69
C PHE A 492 5.08 -3.51 15.64
N GLN A 493 4.32 -3.78 14.57
CA GLN A 493 4.05 -2.88 13.44
C GLN A 493 3.47 -1.52 13.86
N ASP A 494 2.52 -1.49 14.79
CA ASP A 494 1.96 -0.24 15.31
C ASP A 494 2.39 0.00 16.78
N PRO A 495 3.25 1.00 17.03
CA PRO A 495 3.62 1.40 18.38
C PRO A 495 2.44 1.80 19.24
N LEU A 496 1.41 2.44 18.68
CA LEU A 496 0.31 2.98 19.49
C LEU A 496 -0.58 1.86 20.02
N SER A 497 -0.93 0.87 19.20
CA SER A 497 -1.69 -0.30 19.66
C SER A 497 -0.89 -1.21 20.60
N SER A 498 0.44 -1.25 20.46
CA SER A 498 1.29 -2.09 21.31
C SER A 498 1.64 -1.46 22.68
N LEU A 499 1.49 -0.14 22.84
CA LEU A 499 1.76 0.61 24.08
C LEU A 499 0.45 0.99 24.82
N ASP A 500 0.35 0.77 26.14
CA ASP A 500 -0.84 1.23 26.89
C ASP A 500 -0.86 2.77 26.96
N PRO A 501 -1.85 3.46 26.34
CA PRO A 501 -1.87 4.93 26.25
C PRO A 501 -2.07 5.62 27.61
N ARG A 502 -2.41 4.86 28.66
CA ARG A 502 -2.62 5.35 30.03
C ARG A 502 -1.39 5.19 30.91
N MET A 503 -0.32 4.60 30.40
CA MET A 503 0.94 4.42 31.10
C MET A 503 1.97 5.41 30.58
N THR A 504 2.83 5.92 31.47
CA THR A 504 3.98 6.74 31.06
C THR A 504 5.05 5.85 30.42
N VAL A 505 5.93 6.41 29.59
CA VAL A 505 7.07 5.69 28.97
C VAL A 505 7.84 4.86 30.00
N GLY A 506 8.24 5.46 31.12
CA GLY A 506 8.98 4.76 32.17
C GLY A 506 8.19 3.65 32.88
N GLN A 507 6.85 3.69 32.83
CA GLN A 507 6.01 2.60 33.36
C GLN A 507 5.95 1.43 32.39
N ILE A 508 5.85 1.73 31.09
CA ILE A 508 5.88 0.75 30.00
C ILE A 508 7.20 -0.02 30.01
N LEU A 509 8.33 0.69 30.00
CA LEU A 509 9.67 0.07 30.01
C LEU A 509 9.93 -0.72 31.31
N MET A 510 9.29 -0.34 32.41
CA MET A 510 9.41 -1.06 33.69
C MET A 510 8.57 -2.34 33.76
N GLU A 511 7.59 -2.51 32.88
CA GLU A 511 6.67 -3.65 32.92
C GLU A 511 7.37 -4.99 32.63
N PRO A 512 8.15 -5.15 31.54
CA PRO A 512 8.90 -6.38 31.28
C PRO A 512 9.82 -6.75 32.44
N LEU A 513 10.55 -5.77 33.00
CA LEU A 513 11.43 -5.96 34.16
C LEU A 513 10.69 -6.47 35.40
N LYS A 514 9.43 -6.05 35.60
CA LYS A 514 8.59 -6.56 36.70
C LYS A 514 8.08 -7.96 36.42
N ILE A 515 7.60 -8.23 35.22
CA ILE A 515 7.04 -9.52 34.81
C ILE A 515 8.09 -10.63 34.92
N HIS A 516 9.33 -10.31 34.51
CA HIS A 516 10.45 -11.24 34.52
C HIS A 516 11.29 -11.18 35.80
N ASP A 517 10.84 -10.44 36.82
CA ASP A 517 11.50 -10.33 38.13
C ASP A 517 12.97 -9.85 38.07
N LEU A 518 13.33 -9.07 37.05
CA LEU A 518 14.67 -8.53 36.84
C LEU A 518 14.93 -7.28 37.71
N PRO A 519 16.18 -6.97 38.09
CA PRO A 519 17.36 -7.83 37.96
C PRO A 519 17.32 -9.02 38.93
N GLU A 520 17.91 -10.14 38.51
CA GLU A 520 17.97 -11.37 39.31
C GLU A 520 18.94 -11.26 40.51
N GLU A 521 19.98 -10.44 40.36
CA GLU A 521 21.03 -10.25 41.37
C GLU A 521 20.51 -9.66 42.67
N ARG A 522 21.15 -10.02 43.79
CA ARG A 522 20.85 -9.38 45.08
C ARG A 522 21.33 -7.94 45.01
N PRO A 523 20.49 -6.98 45.46
CA PRO A 523 20.92 -5.60 45.49
C PRO A 523 22.24 -5.43 46.25
N ALA A 524 23.12 -4.54 45.78
CA ALA A 524 24.23 -4.05 46.59
C ALA A 524 23.68 -3.53 47.93
N GLU A 525 24.48 -3.57 49.01
CA GLU A 525 24.01 -3.30 50.38
C GLU A 525 23.25 -1.96 50.55
N ASP A 526 23.36 -1.03 49.59
CA ASP A 526 22.74 0.31 49.59
C ASP A 526 21.68 0.59 48.49
N GLN A 527 21.32 -0.36 47.61
CA GLN A 527 20.35 -0.12 46.51
C GLN A 527 19.13 -1.04 46.62
N SER A 528 17.93 -0.57 46.24
CA SER A 528 16.72 -1.39 46.18
C SER A 528 16.49 -1.95 44.77
N ARG A 529 15.78 -3.09 44.66
CA ARG A 529 15.37 -3.64 43.34
C ARG A 529 14.58 -2.64 42.49
N ARG A 530 13.83 -1.75 43.12
CA ARG A 530 13.08 -0.69 42.44
C ARG A 530 14.02 0.35 41.83
N GLU A 531 15.10 0.70 42.53
CA GLU A 531 16.11 1.63 42.03
C GLU A 531 16.88 1.02 40.86
N GLN A 532 17.26 -0.26 40.95
CA GLN A 532 17.94 -0.95 39.83
C GLN A 532 17.07 -1.03 38.57
N ARG A 533 15.77 -1.34 38.71
CA ARG A 533 14.83 -1.28 37.57
C ARG A 533 14.72 0.11 36.98
N ARG A 534 14.74 1.15 37.83
CA ARG A 534 14.68 2.53 37.36
C ARG A 534 15.96 2.92 36.64
N GLU A 535 17.11 2.45 37.10
CA GLU A 535 18.41 2.64 36.44
C GLU A 535 18.42 1.98 35.07
N ARG A 536 18.04 0.69 34.97
CA ARG A 536 17.92 0.01 33.67
C ARG A 536 16.95 0.71 32.71
N VAL A 537 15.83 1.24 33.21
CA VAL A 537 14.90 2.06 32.38
C VAL A 537 15.56 3.33 31.86
N LEU A 538 16.43 3.97 32.64
CA LEU A 538 17.18 5.14 32.18
C LEU A 538 18.25 4.75 31.16
N ASP A 539 18.93 3.63 31.36
CA ASP A 539 19.91 3.11 30.42
C ASP A 539 19.23 2.78 29.08
N LEU A 540 18.07 2.09 29.10
CA LEU A 540 17.27 1.81 27.91
C LEU A 540 16.84 3.07 27.16
N ILE A 541 16.45 4.13 27.89
CA ILE A 541 16.10 5.42 27.29
C ILE A 541 17.29 6.02 26.55
N ASP A 542 18.48 5.99 27.17
CA ASP A 542 19.69 6.51 26.57
C ASP A 542 20.14 5.66 25.37
N GLU A 543 20.07 4.32 25.47
CA GLU A 543 20.40 3.34 24.41
C GLU A 543 19.58 3.59 23.13
N VAL A 544 18.28 3.89 23.27
CA VAL A 544 17.43 4.21 22.10
C VAL A 544 17.46 5.68 21.70
N GLY A 545 18.35 6.49 22.27
CA GLY A 545 18.53 7.91 21.92
C GLY A 545 17.36 8.82 22.34
N LEU A 546 16.58 8.42 23.35
CA LEU A 546 15.53 9.27 23.93
C LEU A 546 16.11 10.12 25.07
N SER A 547 15.52 11.28 25.32
CA SER A 547 15.93 12.13 26.44
C SER A 547 15.28 11.68 27.74
N ARG A 548 16.04 11.73 28.84
CA ARG A 548 15.58 11.31 30.17
C ARG A 548 14.37 12.08 30.72
N ASP A 549 14.07 13.29 30.22
CA ASP A 549 12.85 14.02 30.58
C ASP A 549 11.57 13.37 30.01
N GLN A 550 11.71 12.53 28.99
CA GLN A 550 10.58 11.87 28.33
C GLN A 550 10.03 10.66 29.13
N ILE A 551 10.71 10.25 30.20
CA ILE A 551 10.31 9.09 31.02
C ILE A 551 8.89 9.22 31.60
N ASP A 552 8.46 10.43 31.90
CA ASP A 552 7.16 10.73 32.52
C ASP A 552 6.09 11.13 31.49
N ARG A 553 6.42 11.14 30.18
CA ARG A 553 5.47 11.42 29.09
C ARG A 553 4.58 10.22 28.77
N TYR A 554 3.44 10.48 28.16
CA TYR A 554 2.53 9.46 27.64
C TYR A 554 2.76 9.22 26.13
N PRO A 555 2.41 8.04 25.57
CA PRO A 555 2.61 7.72 24.15
C PRO A 555 2.01 8.73 23.15
N HIS A 556 0.87 9.33 23.49
CA HIS A 556 0.20 10.34 22.65
C HIS A 556 0.92 11.71 22.66
N GLU A 557 1.87 11.92 23.57
CA GLU A 557 2.70 13.13 23.67
C GLU A 557 4.06 12.99 22.96
N MET A 558 4.27 11.87 22.26
CA MET A 558 5.51 11.54 21.55
C MET A 558 5.30 11.56 20.03
N SER A 559 6.37 11.78 19.27
CA SER A 559 6.34 11.61 17.80
C SER A 559 6.27 10.13 17.41
N GLY A 560 5.97 9.82 16.13
CA GLY A 560 5.96 8.45 15.61
C GLY A 560 7.29 7.72 15.85
N GLY A 561 8.41 8.31 15.43
CA GLY A 561 9.74 7.74 15.66
C GLY A 561 10.10 7.58 17.15
N GLN A 562 9.68 8.52 18.00
CA GLN A 562 9.88 8.39 19.45
C GLN A 562 9.07 7.22 20.04
N ARG A 563 7.82 7.02 19.59
CA ARG A 563 7.02 5.86 19.99
C ARG A 563 7.68 4.55 19.54
N GLN A 564 8.24 4.52 18.33
CA GLN A 564 8.99 3.36 17.82
C GLN A 564 10.20 3.04 18.71
N ARG A 565 11.00 4.05 19.07
CA ARG A 565 12.14 3.91 20.01
C ARG A 565 11.70 3.34 21.37
N VAL A 566 10.54 3.76 21.89
CA VAL A 566 9.99 3.18 23.12
C VAL A 566 9.61 1.70 22.93
N GLY A 567 9.06 1.33 21.76
CA GLY A 567 8.80 -0.06 21.39
C GLY A 567 10.07 -0.91 21.36
N ILE A 568 11.14 -0.40 20.74
CA ILE A 568 12.46 -1.03 20.69
C ILE A 568 13.03 -1.19 22.11
N ALA A 569 13.06 -0.11 22.90
CA ALA A 569 13.53 -0.15 24.29
C ALA A 569 12.75 -1.15 25.15
N ARG A 570 11.44 -1.31 24.90
CA ARG A 570 10.61 -2.29 25.61
C ARG A 570 11.02 -3.72 25.28
N ALA A 571 11.33 -4.02 24.02
CA ALA A 571 11.82 -5.33 23.60
C ALA A 571 13.20 -5.62 24.22
N LEU A 572 14.12 -4.64 24.21
CA LEU A 572 15.46 -4.78 24.79
C LEU A 572 15.47 -4.90 26.32
N ALA A 573 14.40 -4.53 27.00
CA ALA A 573 14.36 -4.45 28.46
C ALA A 573 14.68 -5.76 29.19
N VAL A 574 14.57 -6.90 28.51
CA VAL A 574 14.82 -8.24 29.06
C VAL A 574 16.09 -8.90 28.50
N ASP A 575 16.93 -8.14 27.79
CA ASP A 575 18.19 -8.58 27.19
C ASP A 575 18.02 -9.82 26.28
N PRO A 576 17.22 -9.73 25.19
CA PRO A 576 16.91 -10.87 24.32
C PRO A 576 18.08 -11.24 23.39
N ASP A 577 18.11 -12.50 22.93
CA ASP A 577 19.03 -12.97 21.89
C ASP A 577 18.41 -12.87 20.49
N PHE A 578 17.08 -12.99 20.39
CA PHE A 578 16.31 -12.97 19.15
C PHE A 578 15.15 -11.97 19.21
N ILE A 579 15.00 -11.15 18.17
CA ILE A 579 13.90 -10.20 18.04
C ILE A 579 13.22 -10.36 16.68
N VAL A 580 11.89 -10.51 16.70
CA VAL A 580 11.06 -10.35 15.49
C VAL A 580 10.72 -8.88 15.35
N CYS A 581 11.20 -8.27 14.27
CA CYS A 581 10.90 -6.89 13.90
C CYS A 581 9.76 -6.90 12.88
N ASP A 582 8.53 -6.71 13.34
CA ASP A 582 7.34 -6.69 12.48
C ASP A 582 7.09 -5.28 11.97
N GLU A 583 7.54 -4.99 10.75
CA GLU A 583 7.46 -3.68 10.10
C GLU A 583 7.88 -2.50 11.00
N PRO A 584 9.09 -2.51 11.57
CA PRO A 584 9.51 -1.56 12.60
C PRO A 584 9.67 -0.11 12.10
N VAL A 585 9.53 0.12 10.79
CA VAL A 585 9.71 1.43 10.16
C VAL A 585 8.51 1.85 9.29
N SER A 586 7.44 1.06 9.25
CA SER A 586 6.28 1.41 8.44
C SER A 586 5.60 2.69 8.93
N ALA A 587 5.05 3.47 8.00
CA ALA A 587 4.39 4.75 8.27
C ALA A 587 5.26 5.82 8.97
N LEU A 588 6.59 5.71 8.87
CA LEU A 588 7.55 6.74 9.27
C LEU A 588 8.06 7.47 8.02
N ASP A 589 8.45 8.74 8.18
CA ASP A 589 9.14 9.44 7.10
C ASP A 589 10.56 8.89 6.89
N VAL A 590 11.11 9.11 5.69
CA VAL A 590 12.41 8.56 5.25
C VAL A 590 13.54 8.88 6.22
N SER A 591 13.54 10.10 6.77
CA SER A 591 14.54 10.55 7.74
C SER A 591 14.45 9.78 9.07
N VAL A 592 13.27 9.66 9.65
CA VAL A 592 13.08 8.90 10.89
C VAL A 592 13.31 7.40 10.66
N GLN A 593 12.87 6.86 9.53
CA GLN A 593 13.15 5.49 9.12
C GLN A 593 14.66 5.21 9.11
N ALA A 594 15.47 6.06 8.48
CA ALA A 594 16.92 5.95 8.50
C ALA A 594 17.51 5.97 9.93
N GLN A 595 16.98 6.82 10.82
CA GLN A 595 17.42 6.83 12.21
C GLN A 595 17.10 5.52 12.96
N ILE A 596 15.93 4.92 12.70
CA ILE A 596 15.51 3.67 13.33
C ILE A 596 16.34 2.49 12.81
N LEU A 597 16.62 2.44 11.50
CA LEU A 597 17.47 1.40 10.91
C LEU A 597 18.89 1.45 11.47
N ASN A 598 19.52 2.64 11.47
CA ASN A 598 20.83 2.83 12.10
C ASN A 598 20.82 2.44 13.59
N LEU A 599 19.75 2.74 14.32
CA LEU A 599 19.61 2.33 15.72
C LEU A 599 19.57 0.80 15.84
N LEU A 600 18.78 0.11 15.01
CA LEU A 600 18.70 -1.35 15.04
C LEU A 600 20.05 -2.00 14.71
N GLU A 601 20.78 -1.46 13.73
CA GLU A 601 22.15 -1.89 13.41
C GLU A 601 23.09 -1.70 14.60
N ASP A 602 23.14 -0.49 15.17
CA ASP A 602 23.99 -0.18 16.33
C ASP A 602 23.70 -1.13 17.50
N LEU A 603 22.42 -1.41 17.78
CA LEU A 603 21.99 -2.37 18.80
C LEU A 603 22.39 -3.80 18.46
N GLN A 604 22.33 -4.20 17.18
CA GLN A 604 22.82 -5.49 16.73
C GLN A 604 24.31 -5.66 17.03
N GLU A 605 25.10 -4.63 16.71
CA GLU A 605 26.54 -4.64 16.92
C GLU A 605 26.91 -4.68 18.40
N GLU A 606 26.20 -3.89 19.21
CA GLU A 606 26.48 -3.75 20.64
C GLU A 606 26.08 -4.98 21.45
N PHE A 607 24.90 -5.55 21.16
CA PHE A 607 24.31 -6.63 21.95
C PHE A 607 24.40 -8.00 21.29
N GLY A 608 24.83 -8.10 20.03
CA GLY A 608 24.90 -9.36 19.29
C GLY A 608 23.52 -9.93 18.93
N LEU A 609 22.55 -9.06 18.67
CA LEU A 609 21.16 -9.43 18.42
C LEU A 609 21.01 -10.20 17.10
N THR A 610 20.05 -11.12 17.09
CA THR A 610 19.59 -11.82 15.88
C THR A 610 18.20 -11.34 15.50
N PHE A 611 17.98 -11.04 14.22
CA PHE A 611 16.72 -10.44 13.76
C PHE A 611 16.01 -11.30 12.73
N LEU A 612 14.69 -11.45 12.90
CA LEU A 612 13.76 -11.70 11.80
C LEU A 612 13.13 -10.36 11.45
N PHE A 613 13.50 -9.79 10.31
CA PHE A 613 13.07 -8.46 9.89
C PHE A 613 11.96 -8.56 8.85
N ILE A 614 10.72 -8.31 9.26
CA ILE A 614 9.55 -8.30 8.38
C ILE A 614 9.35 -6.88 7.87
N ALA A 615 9.30 -6.71 6.55
CA ALA A 615 8.97 -5.44 5.93
C ALA A 615 8.28 -5.66 4.57
N HIS A 616 7.55 -4.65 4.12
CA HIS A 616 7.02 -4.59 2.76
C HIS A 616 7.92 -3.78 1.82
N ASP A 617 8.71 -2.84 2.35
CA ASP A 617 9.69 -2.07 1.57
C ASP A 617 10.98 -2.88 1.37
N LEU A 618 11.20 -3.33 0.13
CA LEU A 618 12.38 -4.08 -0.27
C LEU A 618 13.66 -3.24 -0.26
N SER A 619 13.59 -1.91 -0.41
CA SER A 619 14.75 -1.02 -0.28
C SER A 619 15.30 -1.01 1.14
N VAL A 620 14.42 -1.06 2.13
CA VAL A 620 14.82 -1.26 3.54
C VAL A 620 15.44 -2.62 3.76
N VAL A 621 14.77 -3.67 3.28
CA VAL A 621 15.24 -5.05 3.44
C VAL A 621 16.62 -5.22 2.83
N ARG A 622 16.84 -4.63 1.66
CA ARG A 622 18.13 -4.62 0.97
C ARG A 622 19.25 -4.03 1.82
N HIS A 623 18.95 -2.99 2.60
CA HIS A 623 19.93 -2.30 3.42
C HIS A 623 20.24 -3.05 4.72
N VAL A 624 19.20 -3.58 5.40
CA VAL A 624 19.33 -4.11 6.77
C VAL A 624 19.56 -5.63 6.84
N SER A 625 19.20 -6.38 5.79
CA SER A 625 19.18 -7.84 5.84
C SER A 625 20.43 -8.48 5.23
N ASP A 626 20.94 -9.52 5.86
CA ASP A 626 22.03 -10.35 5.32
C ASP A 626 21.50 -11.35 4.28
N ARG A 627 20.36 -11.94 4.59
CA ARG A 627 19.59 -12.86 3.72
C ARG A 627 18.15 -12.45 3.66
N VAL A 628 17.47 -12.83 2.59
CA VAL A 628 16.05 -12.53 2.37
C VAL A 628 15.29 -13.81 2.04
N ALA A 629 14.18 -14.03 2.72
CA ALA A 629 13.17 -15.02 2.42
C ALA A 629 11.92 -14.33 1.85
N VAL A 630 11.49 -14.76 0.67
CA VAL A 630 10.31 -14.26 -0.03
C VAL A 630 9.14 -15.21 0.22
N MET A 631 8.02 -14.67 0.71
CA MET A 631 6.84 -15.42 1.11
C MET A 631 5.64 -15.07 0.22
N TYR A 632 4.95 -16.09 -0.29
CA TYR A 632 3.72 -15.97 -1.05
C TYR A 632 2.67 -16.96 -0.52
N LEU A 633 1.48 -16.45 -0.20
CA LEU A 633 0.30 -17.25 0.21
C LEU A 633 0.62 -18.39 1.21
N GLY A 634 1.27 -18.06 2.33
CA GLY A 634 1.58 -19.03 3.39
C GLY A 634 2.88 -19.82 3.20
N GLU A 635 3.57 -19.70 2.06
CA GLU A 635 4.78 -20.47 1.73
C GLU A 635 5.99 -19.59 1.46
N VAL A 636 7.20 -20.07 1.79
CA VAL A 636 8.44 -19.41 1.36
C VAL A 636 8.80 -19.92 -0.03
N VAL A 637 8.85 -19.01 -0.99
CA VAL A 637 9.07 -19.32 -2.41
C VAL A 637 10.50 -19.15 -2.85
N GLU A 638 11.31 -18.36 -2.13
CA GLU A 638 12.71 -18.12 -2.46
C GLU A 638 13.48 -17.67 -1.22
N VAL A 639 14.73 -18.12 -1.08
CA VAL A 639 15.64 -17.64 -0.03
C VAL A 639 17.02 -17.44 -0.64
N ALA A 640 17.68 -16.32 -0.37
CA ALA A 640 19.05 -16.08 -0.85
C ALA A 640 19.78 -15.05 0.01
N ASP A 641 21.10 -14.93 -0.19
CA ASP A 641 21.86 -13.76 0.25
C ASP A 641 21.27 -12.51 -0.41
N THR A 642 21.17 -11.41 0.34
CA THR A 642 20.52 -10.17 -0.14
C THR A 642 21.10 -9.67 -1.45
N ALA A 643 22.44 -9.64 -1.58
CA ALA A 643 23.08 -9.21 -2.82
C ALA A 643 22.77 -10.13 -4.02
N GLU A 644 22.59 -11.44 -3.79
CA GLU A 644 22.27 -12.40 -4.84
C GLU A 644 20.79 -12.29 -5.25
N LEU A 645 19.87 -12.18 -4.29
CA LEU A 645 18.43 -12.05 -4.57
C LEU A 645 18.14 -10.85 -5.47
N PHE A 646 18.74 -9.69 -5.18
CA PHE A 646 18.50 -8.46 -5.94
C PHE A 646 19.21 -8.45 -7.30
N ALA A 647 20.28 -9.24 -7.47
CA ALA A 647 21.04 -9.30 -8.72
C ALA A 647 20.51 -10.36 -9.70
N ASP A 648 20.04 -11.50 -9.20
CA ASP A 648 19.55 -12.63 -10.00
C ASP A 648 18.35 -13.32 -9.30
N PRO A 649 17.19 -12.63 -9.18
CA PRO A 649 16.00 -13.22 -8.58
C PRO A 649 15.48 -14.39 -9.40
N LYS A 650 15.32 -15.55 -8.75
CA LYS A 650 14.97 -16.81 -9.42
C LYS A 650 13.47 -16.97 -9.62
N HIS A 651 12.66 -16.74 -8.60
CA HIS A 651 11.23 -16.99 -8.66
C HIS A 651 10.51 -15.85 -9.41
N PRO A 652 9.57 -16.15 -10.33
CA PRO A 652 8.88 -15.10 -11.11
C PRO A 652 8.13 -14.08 -10.23
N TYR A 653 7.62 -14.51 -9.08
CA TYR A 653 7.04 -13.61 -8.07
C TYR A 653 8.07 -12.62 -7.50
N THR A 654 9.26 -13.09 -7.15
CA THR A 654 10.36 -12.24 -6.66
C THR A 654 10.81 -11.25 -7.73
N GLN A 655 10.91 -11.70 -8.98
CA GLN A 655 11.19 -10.81 -10.12
C GLN A 655 10.17 -9.68 -10.21
N ALA A 656 8.88 -10.02 -10.10
CA ALA A 656 7.82 -9.02 -10.12
C ALA A 656 7.88 -8.05 -8.93
N LEU A 657 7.99 -8.58 -7.71
CA LEU A 657 8.16 -7.79 -6.48
C LEU A 657 9.32 -6.77 -6.60
N LEU A 658 10.48 -7.22 -7.07
CA LEU A 658 11.67 -6.35 -7.20
C LEU A 658 11.48 -5.31 -8.32
N SER A 659 10.82 -5.66 -9.43
CA SER A 659 10.53 -4.73 -10.52
C SER A 659 9.53 -3.62 -10.13
N SER A 660 8.73 -3.85 -9.08
CA SER A 660 7.75 -2.88 -8.56
C SER A 660 8.33 -1.89 -7.55
N ILE A 661 9.61 -1.99 -7.17
CA ILE A 661 10.23 -1.07 -6.22
C ILE A 661 10.43 0.30 -6.89
N PRO A 662 9.90 1.41 -6.34
CA PRO A 662 10.18 2.75 -6.85
C PRO A 662 11.66 3.08 -6.74
N VAL A 663 12.26 3.55 -7.84
CA VAL A 663 13.66 3.94 -7.87
C VAL A 663 13.75 5.46 -7.67
N PRO A 664 14.55 5.97 -6.70
CA PRO A 664 14.69 7.40 -6.44
C PRO A 664 15.63 8.08 -7.45
N ASP A 665 15.39 7.82 -8.73
CA ASP A 665 16.09 8.40 -9.88
C ASP A 665 15.08 8.63 -11.02
N PRO A 666 14.73 9.89 -11.32
CA PRO A 666 13.73 10.21 -12.33
C PRO A 666 14.18 9.92 -13.78
N THR A 667 15.43 9.51 -13.99
CA THR A 667 15.96 9.19 -15.32
C THR A 667 15.86 7.70 -15.67
N VAL A 668 15.45 6.86 -14.70
CA VAL A 668 15.28 5.42 -14.89
C VAL A 668 13.97 5.15 -15.64
N ASP A 669 14.06 4.29 -16.65
CA ASP A 669 12.89 3.85 -17.42
C ASP A 669 12.13 2.77 -16.62
N THR A 670 10.83 2.97 -16.45
CA THR A 670 9.93 2.07 -15.71
C THR A 670 9.13 1.13 -16.62
N ASP A 671 9.30 1.23 -17.95
CA ASP A 671 8.55 0.41 -18.93
C ASP A 671 8.83 -1.10 -18.81
N ASP A 672 9.95 -1.50 -18.19
CA ASP A 672 10.35 -2.91 -18.00
C ASP A 672 9.71 -3.57 -16.75
N ARG A 673 8.80 -2.89 -16.04
CA ARG A 673 8.13 -3.41 -14.82
C ARG A 673 7.23 -4.60 -15.13
N ILE A 674 7.29 -5.64 -14.29
CA ILE A 674 6.42 -6.81 -14.40
C ILE A 674 5.16 -6.56 -13.56
N ILE A 675 4.06 -6.21 -14.22
CA ILE A 675 2.77 -6.04 -13.57
C ILE A 675 2.10 -7.40 -13.38
N LEU A 676 1.80 -7.75 -12.12
CA LEU A 676 1.05 -8.96 -11.79
C LEU A 676 -0.44 -8.71 -11.94
N GLU A 677 -1.06 -9.29 -12.97
CA GLU A 677 -2.51 -9.22 -13.16
C GLU A 677 -3.29 -10.05 -12.14
N GLY A 678 -4.46 -9.54 -11.76
CA GLY A 678 -5.39 -10.20 -10.82
C GLY A 678 -5.00 -10.06 -9.35
N ASP A 679 -5.98 -10.29 -8.48
CA ASP A 679 -5.81 -10.24 -7.02
C ASP A 679 -5.13 -11.48 -6.45
N VAL A 680 -4.55 -11.32 -5.25
CA VAL A 680 -4.01 -12.44 -4.47
C VAL A 680 -5.12 -13.45 -4.17
N PRO A 681 -4.95 -14.74 -4.50
CA PRO A 681 -5.93 -15.77 -4.19
C PRO A 681 -6.25 -15.86 -2.69
N SER A 682 -7.43 -16.37 -2.36
CA SER A 682 -7.84 -16.54 -0.97
C SER A 682 -6.99 -17.60 -0.25
N PRO A 683 -6.42 -17.31 0.94
CA PRO A 683 -5.72 -18.32 1.73
C PRO A 683 -6.66 -19.40 2.32
N ILE A 684 -7.98 -19.27 2.15
CA ILE A 684 -8.96 -20.30 2.54
C ILE A 684 -8.92 -21.47 1.56
N ASP A 685 -8.75 -21.17 0.28
CA ASP A 685 -8.72 -22.14 -0.81
C ASP A 685 -7.56 -21.81 -1.77
N PRO A 686 -6.31 -22.07 -1.33
CA PRO A 686 -5.15 -21.73 -2.14
C PRO A 686 -5.11 -22.60 -3.41
N PRO A 687 -4.57 -22.08 -4.54
CA PRO A 687 -4.46 -22.85 -5.77
C PRO A 687 -3.69 -24.15 -5.57
N SER A 688 -4.15 -25.24 -6.18
CA SER A 688 -3.40 -26.51 -6.22
C SER A 688 -2.03 -26.35 -6.91
N GLY A 689 -1.06 -27.18 -6.56
CA GLY A 689 0.27 -27.10 -7.17
C GLY A 689 1.05 -25.89 -6.65
N CYS A 690 1.63 -25.12 -7.56
CA CYS A 690 2.25 -23.85 -7.24
C CYS A 690 1.17 -22.80 -6.90
N HIS A 691 1.18 -22.28 -5.67
CA HIS A 691 0.23 -21.25 -5.22
C HIS A 691 0.26 -19.98 -6.10
N PHE A 692 1.40 -19.66 -6.72
CA PHE A 692 1.56 -18.49 -7.59
C PHE A 692 1.10 -18.72 -9.04
N ARG A 693 0.69 -19.94 -9.43
CA ARG A 693 0.39 -20.29 -10.83
C ARG A 693 -0.66 -19.40 -11.49
N THR A 694 -1.63 -18.90 -10.72
CA THR A 694 -2.74 -18.08 -11.19
C THR A 694 -2.33 -16.65 -11.54
N ARG A 695 -1.13 -16.22 -11.15
CA ARG A 695 -0.56 -14.87 -11.42
C ARG A 695 0.82 -14.93 -12.07
N CYS A 696 1.34 -16.13 -12.34
CA CYS A 696 2.69 -16.31 -12.86
C CYS A 696 2.78 -16.01 -14.36
N PRO A 697 3.56 -14.98 -14.79
CA PRO A 697 3.76 -14.71 -16.21
C PRO A 697 4.51 -15.86 -16.92
N GLN A 698 5.24 -16.68 -16.15
CA GLN A 698 6.05 -17.80 -16.63
C GLN A 698 5.44 -19.17 -16.32
N VAL A 699 4.10 -19.26 -16.20
CA VAL A 699 3.40 -20.55 -16.03
C VAL A 699 3.78 -21.53 -17.16
N ILE A 700 4.20 -22.74 -16.80
CA ILE A 700 4.91 -23.62 -17.75
C ILE A 700 3.90 -24.38 -18.62
N PRO A 701 3.87 -24.18 -19.96
CA PRO A 701 2.99 -24.94 -20.82
C PRO A 701 3.41 -26.42 -20.94
N PRO A 702 2.48 -27.32 -21.31
CA PRO A 702 2.82 -28.68 -21.71
C PRO A 702 3.93 -28.70 -22.77
N ALA A 703 4.88 -29.62 -22.64
CA ALA A 703 6.09 -29.65 -23.48
C ALA A 703 5.81 -29.82 -24.99
N ASP A 704 4.62 -30.29 -25.37
CA ASP A 704 4.17 -30.47 -26.75
C ASP A 704 3.21 -29.35 -27.23
N LEU A 705 3.02 -28.30 -26.43
CA LEU A 705 2.24 -27.11 -26.78
C LEU A 705 3.17 -25.99 -27.29
N ASP A 706 3.14 -25.75 -28.60
CA ASP A 706 3.85 -24.63 -29.25
C ASP A 706 2.94 -23.39 -29.27
N MET A 707 3.01 -22.60 -28.20
CA MET A 707 2.20 -21.40 -27.98
C MET A 707 3.06 -20.30 -27.34
N PRO A 708 2.93 -19.02 -27.75
CA PRO A 708 3.58 -17.92 -27.05
C PRO A 708 3.16 -17.86 -25.58
N GLN A 709 4.08 -17.47 -24.71
CA GLN A 709 3.86 -17.48 -23.25
C GLN A 709 2.66 -16.61 -22.83
N GLU A 710 2.56 -15.39 -23.36
CA GLU A 710 1.42 -14.47 -23.15
C GLU A 710 0.08 -15.12 -23.52
N THR A 711 0.00 -15.74 -24.71
CA THR A 711 -1.23 -16.39 -25.17
C THR A 711 -1.59 -17.62 -24.31
N TYR A 712 -0.59 -18.37 -23.84
CA TYR A 712 -0.85 -19.47 -22.92
C TYR A 712 -1.38 -18.95 -21.58
N ARG A 713 -0.85 -17.81 -21.11
CA ARG A 713 -1.33 -17.15 -19.89
C ARG A 713 -2.78 -16.68 -19.99
N GLU A 714 -3.19 -16.09 -21.13
CA GLU A 714 -4.59 -15.75 -21.41
C GLU A 714 -5.50 -16.99 -21.32
N VAL A 715 -5.09 -18.11 -21.96
CA VAL A 715 -5.83 -19.37 -21.88
C VAL A 715 -5.94 -19.87 -20.43
N MET A 716 -4.87 -19.75 -19.64
CA MET A 716 -4.88 -20.12 -18.23
C MET A 716 -5.80 -19.22 -17.39
N SER A 717 -5.88 -17.92 -17.71
CA SER A 717 -6.83 -16.99 -17.09
C SER A 717 -8.28 -17.40 -17.38
N VAL A 718 -8.58 -17.73 -18.64
CA VAL A 718 -9.91 -18.25 -19.04
C VAL A 718 -10.26 -19.53 -18.30
N ARG A 719 -9.32 -20.47 -18.18
CA ARG A 719 -9.54 -21.71 -17.42
C ARG A 719 -9.88 -21.44 -15.97
N GLN A 720 -9.14 -20.54 -15.33
CA GLN A 720 -9.41 -20.16 -13.94
C GLN A 720 -10.81 -19.55 -13.79
N ARG A 721 -11.21 -18.61 -14.66
CA ARG A 721 -12.56 -18.01 -14.62
C ARG A 721 -13.67 -19.05 -14.86
N ILE A 722 -13.41 -20.09 -15.64
CA ILE A 722 -14.33 -21.21 -15.84
C ILE A 722 -14.44 -22.07 -14.58
N ASP A 723 -13.31 -22.41 -13.95
CA ASP A 723 -13.27 -23.22 -12.73
C ASP A 723 -13.94 -22.50 -11.55
N GLU A 724 -13.82 -21.18 -11.49
CA GLU A 724 -14.43 -20.31 -10.47
C GLU A 724 -15.89 -19.92 -10.79
N GLU A 725 -16.45 -20.36 -11.93
CA GLU A 725 -17.77 -19.98 -12.44
C GLU A 725 -17.99 -18.45 -12.50
N SER A 726 -16.95 -17.72 -12.89
CA SER A 726 -16.81 -16.29 -12.65
C SER A 726 -17.14 -15.41 -13.88
N ILE A 727 -17.30 -16.04 -15.06
CA ILE A 727 -17.68 -15.34 -16.31
C ILE A 727 -19.17 -14.94 -16.26
N ASP A 728 -19.49 -13.67 -16.49
CA ASP A 728 -20.89 -13.19 -16.56
C ASP A 728 -21.55 -13.61 -17.88
N LEU A 729 -22.09 -14.82 -17.90
CA LEU A 729 -22.79 -15.36 -19.06
C LEU A 729 -24.01 -14.51 -19.44
N GLN A 730 -24.66 -13.84 -18.49
CA GLN A 730 -25.86 -13.03 -18.78
C GLN A 730 -25.49 -11.76 -19.54
N LEU A 731 -24.39 -11.10 -19.14
CA LEU A 731 -23.86 -9.95 -19.84
C LEU A 731 -23.42 -10.33 -21.26
N ALA A 732 -22.64 -11.41 -21.40
CA ALA A 732 -22.20 -11.89 -22.70
C ALA A 732 -23.38 -12.21 -23.65
N TRP A 733 -24.47 -12.79 -23.14
CA TRP A 733 -25.70 -12.98 -23.92
C TRP A 733 -26.39 -11.66 -24.29
N LYS A 734 -26.45 -10.69 -23.36
CA LYS A 734 -27.03 -9.37 -23.61
C LYS A 734 -26.29 -8.62 -24.72
N GLU A 735 -24.96 -8.68 -24.72
CA GLU A 735 -24.11 -8.08 -25.75
C GLU A 735 -24.24 -8.78 -27.10
N ALA A 736 -24.28 -10.11 -27.10
CA ALA A 736 -24.50 -10.90 -28.31
C ALA A 736 -25.83 -10.53 -28.99
N GLU A 737 -26.92 -10.42 -28.22
CA GLU A 737 -28.23 -9.98 -28.72
C GLU A 737 -28.23 -8.53 -29.23
N ALA A 738 -27.44 -7.64 -28.62
CA ALA A 738 -27.29 -6.26 -29.07
C ALA A 738 -26.54 -6.16 -30.40
N SER A 739 -25.50 -6.99 -30.60
CA SER A 739 -24.72 -7.03 -31.83
C SER A 739 -25.51 -7.53 -33.05
N ASP A 740 -26.42 -8.51 -32.85
CA ASP A 740 -27.34 -9.01 -33.89
C ASP A 740 -28.39 -7.95 -34.30
N ALA A 741 -28.81 -7.09 -33.36
CA ALA A 741 -29.78 -6.02 -33.63
C ALA A 741 -29.24 -4.91 -34.55
N ASP A 742 -27.92 -4.67 -34.54
CA ASP A 742 -27.27 -3.69 -35.42
C ASP A 742 -27.09 -4.21 -36.87
N GLU A 743 -26.97 -5.52 -37.09
CA GLU A 743 -26.98 -6.12 -38.44
C GLU A 743 -28.41 -6.21 -39.04
N GLU A 744 -29.45 -6.43 -38.23
CA GLU A 744 -30.84 -6.50 -38.69
C GLU A 744 -31.54 -5.13 -38.88
N SER A 745 -30.85 -4.02 -38.61
CA SER A 745 -31.30 -2.63 -38.86
C SER A 745 -31.62 -2.29 -40.33
N THR A 746 -31.48 -3.25 -41.25
CA THR A 746 -32.08 -3.18 -42.60
C THR A 746 -33.36 -3.96 -42.82
N THR A 747 -34.14 -4.38 -41.80
CA THR A 747 -35.61 -4.49 -41.93
C THR A 747 -36.37 -4.76 -40.62
N ALA A 748 -37.07 -3.72 -40.13
CA ALA A 748 -38.37 -3.75 -39.44
C ALA A 748 -38.51 -4.28 -37.99
N ALA A 749 -38.56 -3.32 -37.06
CA ALA A 749 -39.57 -3.08 -36.01
C ALA A 749 -39.94 -4.18 -34.98
N ALA A 750 -39.39 -3.99 -33.77
CA ALA A 750 -40.01 -4.04 -32.43
C ALA A 750 -41.07 -5.10 -32.10
N THR A 751 -40.70 -6.03 -31.19
CA THR A 751 -41.57 -6.54 -30.12
C THR A 751 -40.79 -6.96 -28.87
N ASP A 752 -41.16 -6.33 -27.75
CA ASP A 752 -41.20 -6.75 -26.34
C ASP A 752 -40.25 -7.84 -25.81
N GLY A 753 -39.46 -7.43 -24.81
CA GLY A 753 -38.55 -8.27 -24.03
C GLY A 753 -39.21 -9.41 -23.27
N GLY A 754 -38.54 -10.55 -23.33
CA GLY A 754 -38.77 -11.71 -22.48
C GLY A 754 -37.51 -12.57 -22.48
N THR A 755 -36.95 -12.77 -21.29
CA THR A 755 -35.88 -13.75 -21.02
C THR A 755 -36.23 -15.10 -21.64
N PRO A 756 -35.32 -15.81 -22.34
CA PRO A 756 -35.61 -17.14 -22.86
C PRO A 756 -35.59 -18.16 -21.72
N ALA A 757 -36.69 -18.24 -20.98
CA ALA A 757 -36.97 -19.38 -20.11
C ALA A 757 -37.63 -20.51 -20.92
N GLY A 758 -36.82 -21.53 -21.26
CA GLY A 758 -37.26 -22.93 -21.34
C GLY A 758 -38.00 -23.39 -22.61
N GLY A 759 -37.35 -23.34 -23.78
CA GLY A 759 -37.65 -24.25 -24.89
C GLY A 759 -36.82 -25.54 -24.76
N GLU A 760 -37.38 -26.70 -25.12
CA GLU A 760 -36.68 -28.00 -25.11
C GLU A 760 -35.52 -28.10 -26.14
N ASP A 761 -35.38 -27.08 -27.00
CA ASP A 761 -34.29 -26.90 -27.95
C ASP A 761 -33.51 -25.64 -27.51
N GLY A 762 -32.26 -25.79 -27.07
CA GLY A 762 -31.40 -24.70 -26.58
C GLY A 762 -31.09 -23.61 -27.64
N PRO A 763 -30.16 -22.67 -27.35
CA PRO A 763 -29.86 -21.57 -28.27
C PRO A 763 -29.44 -22.08 -29.66
N GLY A 764 -29.92 -21.40 -30.70
CA GLY A 764 -29.62 -21.76 -32.10
C GLY A 764 -28.16 -21.49 -32.47
N PRO A 765 -27.61 -22.11 -33.54
CA PRO A 765 -26.19 -22.03 -33.87
C PRO A 765 -25.64 -20.60 -34.04
N ALA A 766 -26.38 -19.72 -34.71
CA ALA A 766 -25.95 -18.33 -34.92
C ALA A 766 -25.89 -17.52 -33.62
N ALA A 767 -26.80 -17.77 -32.68
CA ALA A 767 -26.79 -17.10 -31.38
C ALA A 767 -25.61 -17.58 -30.52
N VAL A 768 -25.27 -18.88 -30.60
CA VAL A 768 -24.07 -19.42 -29.94
C VAL A 768 -22.80 -18.81 -30.55
N ASP A 769 -22.73 -18.68 -31.88
CA ASP A 769 -21.58 -18.06 -32.55
C ASP A 769 -21.37 -16.62 -32.05
N ALA A 770 -22.42 -15.79 -32.05
CA ALA A 770 -22.38 -14.41 -31.55
C ALA A 770 -21.94 -14.33 -30.06
N PHE A 771 -22.48 -15.22 -29.22
CA PHE A 771 -22.07 -15.32 -27.82
C PHE A 771 -20.59 -15.68 -27.67
N THR A 772 -20.10 -16.66 -28.44
CA THR A 772 -18.68 -17.01 -28.38
C THR A 772 -17.76 -15.92 -28.92
N ASP A 773 -18.21 -15.13 -29.90
CA ASP A 773 -17.46 -13.98 -30.41
C ASP A 773 -17.31 -12.88 -29.35
N VAL A 774 -18.35 -12.64 -28.53
CA VAL A 774 -18.28 -11.75 -27.36
C VAL A 774 -17.24 -12.26 -26.36
N LEU A 775 -17.30 -13.55 -26.00
CA LEU A 775 -16.32 -14.15 -25.08
C LEU A 775 -14.89 -14.09 -25.64
N TRP A 776 -14.69 -14.26 -26.95
CA TRP A 776 -13.37 -14.07 -27.55
C TRP A 776 -12.87 -12.63 -27.45
N ALA A 777 -13.76 -11.65 -27.64
CA ALA A 777 -13.40 -10.23 -27.56
C ALA A 777 -13.14 -9.77 -26.12
N GLU A 778 -13.88 -10.31 -25.14
CA GLU A 778 -13.73 -9.98 -23.72
C GLU A 778 -12.51 -10.66 -23.09
N LEU A 779 -12.25 -11.93 -23.45
CA LEU A 779 -11.31 -12.78 -22.71
C LEU A 779 -9.90 -12.85 -23.30
N PHE A 780 -9.66 -12.29 -24.49
CA PHE A 780 -8.37 -12.34 -25.18
C PHE A 780 -8.05 -10.99 -25.85
N GLU A 781 -6.81 -10.51 -25.68
CA GLU A 781 -6.37 -9.27 -26.34
C GLU A 781 -6.24 -9.45 -27.86
N ASP A 782 -5.67 -10.58 -28.27
CA ASP A 782 -5.55 -10.97 -29.68
C ASP A 782 -5.98 -12.42 -29.89
N PRO A 783 -7.29 -12.66 -30.13
CA PRO A 783 -7.84 -13.98 -30.41
C PRO A 783 -7.13 -14.72 -31.56
N SER A 784 -6.46 -14.00 -32.46
CA SER A 784 -5.78 -14.58 -33.63
C SER A 784 -4.46 -15.29 -33.27
N LYS A 785 -3.94 -15.07 -32.05
CA LYS A 785 -2.76 -15.77 -31.52
C LYS A 785 -3.09 -17.20 -31.10
N VAL A 786 -4.33 -17.49 -30.69
CA VAL A 786 -4.79 -18.85 -30.43
C VAL A 786 -5.11 -19.56 -31.76
N ARG A 787 -4.37 -20.62 -32.09
CA ARG A 787 -4.42 -21.26 -33.43
C ARG A 787 -4.59 -22.77 -33.38
N GLY A 788 -5.07 -23.32 -34.50
CA GLY A 788 -5.19 -24.76 -34.70
C GLY A 788 -6.07 -25.44 -33.66
N ARG A 789 -5.63 -26.61 -33.15
CA ARG A 789 -6.38 -27.39 -32.17
C ARG A 789 -6.67 -26.62 -30.87
N SER A 790 -5.77 -25.73 -30.45
CA SER A 790 -6.00 -24.91 -29.26
C SER A 790 -7.20 -23.97 -29.43
N ARG A 791 -7.37 -23.38 -30.63
CA ARG A 791 -8.53 -22.54 -30.92
C ARG A 791 -9.82 -23.36 -30.94
N GLU A 792 -9.77 -24.56 -31.52
CA GLU A 792 -10.92 -25.47 -31.57
C GLU A 792 -11.41 -25.85 -30.15
N LEU A 793 -10.48 -26.10 -29.22
CA LEU A 793 -10.82 -26.45 -27.83
C LEU A 793 -11.36 -25.26 -27.03
N VAL A 794 -10.78 -24.07 -27.19
CA VAL A 794 -11.32 -22.85 -26.54
C VAL A 794 -12.71 -22.53 -27.08
N GLN A 795 -12.92 -22.66 -28.39
CA GLN A 795 -14.24 -22.52 -29.00
C GLN A 795 -15.23 -23.54 -28.42
N GLU A 796 -14.86 -24.82 -28.34
CA GLU A 796 -15.70 -25.87 -27.77
C GLU A 796 -16.07 -25.59 -26.30
N ALA A 797 -15.11 -25.09 -25.50
CA ALA A 797 -15.38 -24.66 -24.13
C ALA A 797 -16.39 -23.50 -24.06
N PHE A 798 -16.27 -22.49 -24.91
CA PHE A 798 -17.24 -21.38 -24.98
C PHE A 798 -18.63 -21.85 -25.44
N GLU A 799 -18.71 -22.82 -26.35
CA GLU A 799 -19.97 -23.45 -26.71
C GLU A 799 -20.60 -24.21 -25.53
N HIS A 800 -19.80 -24.80 -24.65
CA HIS A 800 -20.28 -25.40 -23.40
C HIS A 800 -20.83 -24.33 -22.44
N LEU A 801 -20.13 -23.20 -22.29
CA LEU A 801 -20.59 -22.05 -21.49
C LEU A 801 -21.89 -21.45 -22.01
N ALA A 802 -22.10 -21.41 -23.33
CA ALA A 802 -23.37 -20.99 -23.94
C ALA A 802 -24.57 -21.86 -23.52
N ARG A 803 -24.31 -23.03 -22.94
CA ARG A 803 -25.31 -23.96 -22.40
C ARG A 803 -25.26 -24.08 -20.87
N GLU A 804 -24.53 -23.16 -20.21
CA GLU A 804 -24.28 -23.13 -18.77
C GLU A 804 -23.62 -24.42 -18.24
N ASP A 805 -22.85 -25.12 -19.08
CA ASP A 805 -22.15 -26.37 -18.73
C ASP A 805 -20.67 -26.10 -18.39
N TRP A 806 -20.45 -25.49 -17.22
CA TRP A 806 -19.13 -25.15 -16.69
C TRP A 806 -18.21 -26.36 -16.56
N THR A 807 -18.74 -27.49 -16.09
CA THR A 807 -17.96 -28.71 -15.90
C THR A 807 -17.42 -29.25 -17.23
N ALA A 808 -18.23 -29.26 -18.29
CA ALA A 808 -17.76 -29.68 -19.61
C ALA A 808 -16.77 -28.67 -20.20
N ALA A 809 -16.98 -27.37 -19.99
CA ALA A 809 -16.05 -26.33 -20.42
C ALA A 809 -14.66 -26.50 -19.77
N ALA A 810 -14.61 -26.68 -18.45
CA ALA A 810 -13.37 -26.92 -17.71
C ALA A 810 -12.62 -28.17 -18.22
N ALA A 811 -13.34 -29.30 -18.31
CA ALA A 811 -12.77 -30.56 -18.76
C ALA A 811 -12.24 -30.53 -20.21
N THR A 812 -12.82 -29.68 -21.07
CA THR A 812 -12.38 -29.51 -22.47
C THR A 812 -10.99 -28.87 -22.54
N LEU A 813 -10.69 -27.97 -21.62
CA LEU A 813 -9.43 -27.24 -21.60
C LEU A 813 -8.34 -27.98 -20.81
N GLU A 814 -8.71 -28.73 -19.78
CA GLU A 814 -7.79 -29.45 -18.89
C GLU A 814 -6.82 -30.36 -19.66
N ASP A 815 -7.31 -31.26 -20.53
CA ASP A 815 -6.47 -32.26 -21.25
C ASP A 815 -5.34 -31.65 -22.10
N ARG A 816 -5.55 -30.44 -22.65
CA ARG A 816 -4.59 -29.82 -23.56
C ARG A 816 -3.69 -28.79 -22.89
N PHE A 817 -4.18 -28.12 -21.86
CA PHE A 817 -3.53 -26.94 -21.30
C PHE A 817 -3.01 -27.14 -19.87
N GLU A 818 -3.18 -28.32 -19.27
CA GLU A 818 -2.71 -28.62 -17.90
C GLU A 818 -1.21 -28.32 -17.71
N SER A 819 -0.89 -27.38 -16.82
CA SER A 819 0.50 -27.07 -16.44
C SER A 819 0.99 -28.01 -15.34
N VAL A 820 2.30 -28.30 -15.34
CA VAL A 820 2.97 -28.91 -14.18
C VAL A 820 2.80 -28.07 -12.91
N CYS A 821 2.64 -26.75 -13.06
CA CYS A 821 2.39 -25.83 -11.97
C CYS A 821 1.01 -26.05 -11.32
N GLU A 822 0.04 -26.71 -11.96
CA GLU A 822 -1.27 -27.00 -11.38
C GLU A 822 -1.30 -28.29 -10.55
N THR A 823 -0.38 -29.22 -10.87
CA THR A 823 -0.43 -30.61 -10.43
C THR A 823 0.63 -30.95 -9.39
N VAL A 824 1.73 -30.21 -9.34
CA VAL A 824 2.86 -30.49 -8.45
C VAL A 824 3.24 -29.22 -7.69
N ASN A 825 3.28 -29.30 -6.35
CA ASN A 825 3.83 -28.23 -5.54
C ASN A 825 5.36 -28.22 -5.68
N PRO A 826 5.98 -27.10 -6.12
CA PRO A 826 7.43 -26.97 -6.07
C PRO A 826 7.89 -26.81 -4.62
N VAL A 827 9.14 -27.17 -4.35
CA VAL A 827 9.74 -27.06 -2.99
C VAL A 827 11.09 -26.37 -3.06
N LEU A 828 11.51 -25.74 -1.96
CA LEU A 828 12.85 -25.19 -1.81
C LEU A 828 13.92 -26.29 -1.95
N GLN A 829 14.97 -26.04 -2.73
CA GLN A 829 16.07 -26.98 -2.93
C GLN A 829 17.07 -26.93 -1.74
N ASP A 830 17.94 -27.93 -1.65
CA ASP A 830 19.07 -27.95 -0.70
C ASP A 830 20.32 -27.25 -1.31
N ASP A 831 20.12 -26.07 -1.90
CA ASP A 831 21.17 -25.26 -2.55
C ASP A 831 21.36 -23.94 -1.77
N ASP A 832 22.38 -23.14 -2.10
CA ASP A 832 22.64 -21.86 -1.40
C ASP A 832 21.61 -20.76 -1.72
N HIS A 833 20.89 -20.90 -2.84
CA HIS A 833 19.85 -19.97 -3.30
C HIS A 833 18.64 -20.77 -3.81
N PRO A 834 17.84 -21.36 -2.90
CA PRO A 834 16.69 -22.18 -3.27
C PRO A 834 15.48 -21.34 -3.71
N ALA A 835 14.75 -21.84 -4.71
CA ALA A 835 13.51 -21.26 -5.19
C ALA A 835 12.47 -22.35 -5.47
N ALA A 836 11.30 -22.28 -4.85
CA ALA A 836 10.18 -23.18 -5.06
C ALA A 836 9.51 -22.91 -6.42
N CYS A 837 10.22 -23.22 -7.52
CA CYS A 837 9.74 -23.02 -8.88
C CYS A 837 10.20 -24.13 -9.84
N HIS A 838 9.29 -24.65 -10.66
CA HIS A 838 9.55 -25.70 -11.65
C HIS A 838 10.48 -25.29 -12.80
N LEU A 839 10.82 -24.00 -12.92
CA LEU A 839 11.89 -23.53 -13.82
C LEU A 839 13.27 -24.02 -13.39
N TYR A 840 13.42 -24.39 -12.11
CA TYR A 840 14.64 -24.92 -11.53
C TYR A 840 14.48 -26.40 -11.18
N ALA A 841 15.60 -27.09 -11.01
CA ALA A 841 15.61 -28.53 -10.77
C ALA A 841 14.95 -28.88 -9.43
N GLN A 842 13.79 -29.52 -9.49
CA GLN A 842 13.06 -29.98 -8.30
C GLN A 842 13.61 -31.33 -7.80
N PRO A 843 13.67 -31.55 -6.47
CA PRO A 843 14.10 -32.84 -5.91
C PRO A 843 13.12 -33.95 -6.32
N ALA A 844 13.63 -35.18 -6.51
CA ALA A 844 12.85 -36.32 -7.01
C ALA A 844 11.68 -36.76 -6.10
N ASN A 845 11.55 -36.18 -4.91
CA ASN A 845 10.51 -36.43 -3.92
C ASN A 845 9.46 -35.31 -3.82
N ALA A 846 9.42 -34.33 -4.74
CA ALA A 846 8.31 -33.39 -4.82
C ALA A 846 7.01 -34.19 -5.07
N THR A 847 6.23 -34.39 -4.01
CA THR A 847 5.05 -35.26 -4.01
C THR A 847 3.91 -34.61 -4.77
N THR A 848 3.23 -35.41 -5.61
CA THR A 848 1.85 -35.13 -6.05
C THR A 848 0.96 -34.96 -4.81
N PRO A 849 0.03 -33.98 -4.77
CA PRO A 849 -0.90 -33.80 -3.67
C PRO A 849 -1.64 -35.11 -3.39
N ASP A 850 -1.60 -35.57 -2.14
CA ASP A 850 -2.24 -36.82 -1.71
C ASP A 850 -3.76 -36.59 -1.65
N ALA A 851 -4.46 -36.83 -2.75
CA ALA A 851 -5.91 -36.61 -2.88
C ALA A 851 -6.78 -37.59 -2.06
N ASP A 852 -6.19 -38.48 -1.23
CA ASP A 852 -6.90 -39.64 -0.67
C ASP A 852 -6.46 -40.03 0.76
N ALA A 853 -6.00 -39.09 1.59
CA ALA A 853 -5.77 -39.37 3.01
C ALA A 853 -7.11 -39.29 3.80
N PRO A 854 -7.70 -40.42 4.25
CA PRO A 854 -8.91 -40.37 5.07
C PRO A 854 -8.59 -39.78 6.45
N PRO A 855 -9.55 -39.12 7.12
CA PRO A 855 -9.32 -38.58 8.45
C PRO A 855 -9.08 -39.75 9.41
N SER A 856 -7.85 -39.87 9.91
CA SER A 856 -7.48 -40.88 10.91
C SER A 856 -8.07 -40.50 12.26
N GLY A 857 -9.36 -40.76 12.44
CA GLY A 857 -10.03 -40.75 13.73
C GLY A 857 -10.09 -42.15 14.31
N GLU A 858 -9.32 -42.44 15.36
CA GLU A 858 -9.67 -43.44 16.38
C GLU A 858 -9.10 -43.06 17.77
N ARG A 859 -9.74 -42.09 18.44
CA ARG A 859 -10.49 -42.24 19.73
C ARG A 859 -10.54 -40.98 20.57
#